data_AF-A0A6L6IY96-F1
#
_entry.id   AF-A0A6L6IY96-F1
#
_cell.length_a   1.000
_cell.length_b   1.000
_cell.length_c   1.000
_cell.angle_alpha   90.00
_cell.angle_beta   90.00
_cell.angle_gamma   90.00
#
_symmetry.space_group_name_H-M   'P 1'
#
loop_
_entity.id
_entity.type
_entity.pdbx_description
1 polymer ?
#
loop_
_entity_poly.entity_id
_entity_poly.type
_entity_poly.pdbx_seq_one_letter_code
_entity_poly.pdbx_strand_id
1 'polypeptide(L)'
;MPKTPAEHSTASTEKQPAPPAGKAGSRRAASAKPASSETGVAAKAPAKTARAKAGSAKAGSAKASAAKSGVAKASANSGASKPERAAAKPVAGRTAKAKAASADADAALTASVAPKPADPKPAAAKAKSSKPGKASTRSASGRARTAARQDTRTVTHRRRRNSAEDQEPAVAPQIETAEGAADSGSQPRDTTSSKAFMEAAFGPQSRLPEQLAKNIERIEALTQRLVGALSLRQPKAPGVEAPGADLFTTAANAWMKLLAEQPERIMGQQVSYWGETLRHFAEAQAAASRGTLTAPPDDGPSDSRFKNPLWQSHPFFNFIKRQYQINADAMRKAASDLDIGSMTDRRRVEWFTRQMIDMMAPTNFLATNPDALEKALATEGESLVKGLENLVRDIEQHGGEMLVSLADRDAFRVGESIGTAEGRVVARTKLYELIQYSPTTDQVHEIPLVIFPPWINKFYIMDLKPQNSLIRWIVDQGYTLFVVAWKNPDTSYGQTGMEDYVSAYLEVMDRVQDTTGQEKLNVVGYCIAGTTLALTLSLLKQRGDDRVNSATFFTTLTDFSDQGEFTAFLQEDFVSGIEQEAARTGVLSAQLMTRTFSFLRANDLIWGPAIRSYMLGEPPPAFDLLFWNGDGTNLPGRMAVQYLRGLCQQNAFARQGFPLFGLTLNLQDVTVPLCAIACETDHIAPARDSWRGVAQMGSQDRTFILSESGHIAGIINPPSKKKYGHYVSDHGFAEGFRQWRDAAVRHDGSWWPRWGEWLATRSGAKVDARTPEQGFGPAPGEYVHERA
;
A
#
# COMPACT_ATOMS: atom_id res chain seq x y z
N MET A 1 10.62 -45.84 23.94
CA MET A 1 10.34 -47.02 24.81
C MET A 1 11.52 -47.98 24.75
N PRO A 2 11.72 -48.87 25.75
CA PRO A 2 11.13 -48.91 27.11
C PRO A 2 12.20 -48.49 28.15
N LYS A 3 12.09 -48.61 29.48
CA LYS A 3 11.02 -49.00 30.44
C LYS A 3 10.94 -47.91 31.54
N THR A 4 9.87 -47.91 32.32
CA THR A 4 9.81 -47.35 33.70
C THR A 4 9.73 -48.52 34.72
N PRO A 5 10.09 -48.31 35.99
CA PRO A 5 9.10 -48.15 37.10
C PRO A 5 9.35 -46.84 37.91
N ALA A 6 8.39 -46.18 38.57
CA ALA A 6 7.54 -46.57 39.73
C ALA A 6 8.36 -46.68 41.05
N GLU A 7 7.94 -46.18 42.23
CA GLU A 7 6.64 -45.62 42.68
C GLU A 7 6.73 -44.85 44.03
N HIS A 8 5.78 -43.92 44.32
CA HIS A 8 5.37 -43.32 45.64
C HIS A 8 6.45 -42.70 46.61
N SER A 9 6.15 -41.87 47.64
CA SER A 9 4.90 -41.46 48.31
C SER A 9 4.93 -40.04 48.96
N THR A 10 3.75 -39.43 49.12
CA THR A 10 3.25 -38.45 50.13
C THR A 10 4.20 -37.70 51.11
N ALA A 11 4.02 -36.36 51.25
CA ALA A 11 3.59 -35.65 52.50
C ALA A 11 3.62 -34.10 52.37
N SER A 12 2.79 -33.39 53.15
CA SER A 12 2.51 -31.94 53.06
C SER A 12 3.20 -31.09 54.13
N THR A 13 3.43 -29.78 53.86
CA THR A 13 3.54 -28.60 54.78
C THR A 13 4.36 -28.72 56.10
N GLU A 14 5.20 -27.74 56.48
CA GLU A 14 4.78 -26.38 56.87
C GLU A 14 5.97 -25.40 57.16
N LYS A 15 5.63 -24.11 57.38
CA LYS A 15 6.34 -23.05 58.17
C LYS A 15 7.59 -22.32 57.61
N GLN A 16 7.89 -21.20 58.29
CA GLN A 16 8.63 -20.00 57.81
C GLN A 16 10.04 -19.82 58.45
N PRO A 17 10.93 -18.99 57.85
CA PRO A 17 12.29 -18.74 58.35
C PRO A 17 12.46 -17.46 59.20
N ALA A 18 13.43 -17.46 60.13
CA ALA A 18 13.94 -16.29 60.87
C ALA A 18 15.35 -16.59 61.50
N PRO A 19 16.11 -15.60 62.04
CA PRO A 19 16.82 -14.57 61.27
C PRO A 19 18.34 -14.46 61.70
N PRO A 20 19.06 -13.30 61.86
CA PRO A 20 20.42 -13.17 61.27
C PRO A 20 21.55 -12.56 62.16
N ALA A 21 22.74 -12.35 61.56
CA ALA A 21 23.79 -11.43 62.04
C ALA A 21 24.67 -10.95 60.85
N GLY A 22 25.33 -9.78 60.83
CA GLY A 22 25.27 -8.62 61.74
C GLY A 22 26.52 -7.69 61.64
N LYS A 23 26.32 -6.36 61.80
CA LYS A 23 27.30 -5.21 61.79
C LYS A 23 27.58 -4.55 60.41
N ALA A 24 27.86 -3.23 60.30
CA ALA A 24 27.55 -2.05 61.15
C ALA A 24 27.89 -0.72 60.40
N GLY A 25 27.15 0.39 60.67
CA GLY A 25 27.48 1.75 60.23
C GLY A 25 26.28 2.58 59.67
N SER A 26 25.41 3.26 60.43
CA SER A 26 25.58 4.49 61.28
C SER A 26 25.99 5.73 60.46
N ARG A 27 25.26 6.86 60.33
CA ARG A 27 24.01 7.48 60.89
C ARG A 27 23.49 8.51 59.84
N ARG A 28 22.32 9.19 59.85
CA ARG A 28 21.07 9.34 60.67
C ARG A 28 19.94 9.75 59.67
N ALA A 29 18.64 9.49 59.85
CA ALA A 29 17.59 10.22 60.61
C ALA A 29 17.41 11.72 60.29
N ALA A 30 16.20 12.31 60.20
CA ALA A 30 14.84 11.84 60.57
C ALA A 30 13.75 12.58 59.73
N SER A 31 12.65 11.98 59.22
CA SER A 31 11.34 11.64 59.86
C SER A 31 10.51 12.85 60.38
N ALA A 32 9.18 12.99 60.18
CA ALA A 32 8.17 12.24 59.41
C ALA A 32 6.81 13.03 59.21
N LYS A 33 5.86 12.41 58.50
CA LYS A 33 4.41 12.71 58.30
C LYS A 33 3.57 12.78 59.61
N PRO A 34 2.23 13.01 59.60
CA PRO A 34 1.36 13.98 58.87
C PRO A 34 0.23 14.58 59.78
N ALA A 35 -0.71 15.39 59.24
CA ALA A 35 -2.14 15.50 59.67
C ALA A 35 -2.94 16.49 58.77
N SER A 36 -4.24 16.71 59.03
CA SER A 36 -5.22 17.29 58.10
C SER A 36 -6.15 18.38 58.66
N SER A 37 -7.01 18.90 57.76
CA SER A 37 -8.35 19.52 57.97
C SER A 37 -8.49 20.92 58.58
N GLU A 38 -8.92 21.83 57.71
CA GLU A 38 -10.00 22.83 57.88
C GLU A 38 -9.93 23.90 58.99
N THR A 39 -9.78 25.15 58.55
CA THR A 39 -10.76 26.24 58.78
C THR A 39 -10.45 27.37 57.80
N GLY A 40 -11.41 28.23 57.48
CA GLY A 40 -11.17 29.36 56.55
C GLY A 40 -11.90 30.63 56.96
N VAL A 41 -11.44 31.78 56.44
CA VAL A 41 -12.26 32.94 56.01
C VAL A 41 -11.37 34.08 55.46
N ALA A 42 -11.82 34.64 54.32
CA ALA A 42 -11.55 35.99 53.77
C ALA A 42 -10.15 36.47 53.27
N ALA A 43 -10.18 36.87 51.98
CA ALA A 43 -9.71 38.16 51.42
C ALA A 43 -8.21 38.45 51.17
N LYS A 44 -7.80 38.32 49.89
CA LYS A 44 -7.75 39.46 48.93
C LYS A 44 -7.55 39.00 47.48
N ALA A 45 -7.88 39.85 46.51
CA ALA A 45 -7.82 39.57 45.07
C ALA A 45 -6.61 40.21 44.37
N PRO A 46 -6.12 39.64 43.24
CA PRO A 46 -5.18 40.29 42.32
C PRO A 46 -5.87 40.93 41.10
N ALA A 47 -5.15 41.81 40.40
CA ALA A 47 -5.69 42.74 39.39
C ALA A 47 -5.82 42.17 37.96
N LYS A 48 -6.56 42.90 37.10
CA LYS A 48 -6.59 42.73 35.64
C LYS A 48 -5.89 43.89 34.93
N THR A 49 -4.94 43.58 34.04
CA THR A 49 -4.49 44.43 32.92
C THR A 49 -4.17 43.50 31.74
N ALA A 50 -4.94 43.41 30.66
CA ALA A 50 -5.28 44.44 29.68
C ALA A 50 -4.09 44.87 28.79
N ARG A 51 -4.15 44.49 27.50
CA ARG A 51 -3.37 45.11 26.42
C ARG A 51 -4.28 45.24 25.19
N ALA A 52 -4.35 46.43 24.61
CA ALA A 52 -5.40 46.81 23.68
C ALA A 52 -5.01 46.62 22.20
N LYS A 53 -6.03 46.53 21.33
CA LYS A 53 -5.89 46.82 19.89
C LYS A 53 -5.68 48.31 19.69
N ALA A 54 -4.85 48.68 18.71
CA ALA A 54 -4.90 49.98 18.06
C ALA A 54 -5.45 49.78 16.63
N GLY A 55 -6.11 50.80 16.10
CA GLY A 55 -6.61 50.81 14.72
C GLY A 55 -6.75 52.25 14.22
N SER A 56 -7.09 52.42 12.95
CA SER A 56 -7.46 53.71 12.38
C SER A 56 -8.53 53.53 11.31
N ALA A 57 -9.28 54.59 11.02
CA ALA A 57 -10.41 54.58 10.08
C ALA A 57 -10.50 55.91 9.35
N LYS A 58 -11.15 55.91 8.18
CA LYS A 58 -11.92 57.06 7.67
C LYS A 58 -12.94 56.63 6.61
N ALA A 59 -13.95 57.47 6.39
CA ALA A 59 -15.17 57.17 5.62
C ALA A 59 -15.14 57.75 4.18
N GLY A 60 -16.06 57.31 3.31
CA GLY A 60 -16.19 57.86 1.94
C GLY A 60 -17.33 57.28 1.07
N SER A 61 -18.56 57.77 1.26
CA SER A 61 -19.65 57.93 0.27
C SER A 61 -19.78 57.05 -1.02
N ALA A 62 -20.85 56.24 -1.05
CA ALA A 62 -21.99 56.28 -2.01
C ALA A 62 -21.87 56.03 -3.55
N LYS A 63 -22.72 55.06 -3.99
CA LYS A 63 -23.57 54.99 -5.22
C LYS A 63 -22.98 54.69 -6.64
N ALA A 64 -23.68 53.74 -7.30
CA ALA A 64 -23.93 53.59 -8.75
C ALA A 64 -22.73 53.14 -9.65
N SER A 65 -22.91 52.48 -10.82
CA SER A 65 -24.11 51.97 -11.53
C SER A 65 -23.82 50.63 -12.25
N ALA A 66 -24.78 50.06 -13.00
CA ALA A 66 -24.67 48.75 -13.65
C ALA A 66 -24.63 48.77 -15.20
N ALA A 67 -23.87 47.84 -15.80
CA ALA A 67 -24.00 47.27 -17.15
C ALA A 67 -23.27 45.90 -17.16
N LYS A 68 -23.66 44.79 -17.82
CA LYS A 68 -24.06 44.54 -19.23
C LYS A 68 -22.93 44.86 -20.24
N SER A 69 -22.57 44.03 -21.23
CA SER A 69 -23.06 42.68 -21.63
C SER A 69 -22.22 42.10 -22.80
N GLY A 70 -22.37 40.80 -23.12
CA GLY A 70 -21.97 40.17 -24.41
C GLY A 70 -20.66 39.36 -24.32
N VAL A 71 -20.53 38.07 -24.69
CA VAL A 71 -21.16 37.16 -25.68
C VAL A 71 -20.65 37.29 -27.13
N ALA A 72 -19.62 36.48 -27.44
CA ALA A 72 -19.25 35.83 -28.73
C ALA A 72 -17.78 35.37 -28.58
N LYS A 73 -17.32 34.12 -28.70
CA LYS A 73 -17.68 32.92 -29.49
C LYS A 73 -17.10 32.93 -30.91
N ALA A 74 -16.62 31.75 -31.32
CA ALA A 74 -15.92 31.40 -32.56
C ALA A 74 -14.43 31.81 -32.67
N SER A 75 -13.56 31.11 -33.42
CA SER A 75 -13.30 29.66 -33.59
C SER A 75 -12.41 29.45 -34.82
N ALA A 76 -11.22 28.86 -34.63
CA ALA A 76 -10.38 28.26 -35.69
C ALA A 76 -9.90 29.26 -36.80
N ASN A 77 -9.03 28.90 -37.74
CA ASN A 77 -8.31 27.64 -37.94
C ASN A 77 -6.89 27.86 -38.53
N SER A 78 -6.07 26.81 -38.52
CA SER A 78 -5.05 26.42 -39.53
C SER A 78 -4.21 27.50 -40.26
N GLY A 79 -2.89 27.36 -40.20
CA GLY A 79 -1.98 28.03 -41.15
C GLY A 79 -0.50 27.73 -40.88
N ALA A 80 0.07 26.72 -41.53
CA ALA A 80 1.51 26.41 -41.43
C ALA A 80 2.32 27.14 -42.52
N SER A 81 3.57 27.54 -42.21
CA SER A 81 4.75 27.40 -43.10
C SER A 81 6.03 28.03 -42.51
N LYS A 82 7.15 27.29 -42.61
CA LYS A 82 8.54 27.81 -42.77
C LYS A 82 8.81 27.93 -44.30
N PRO A 83 9.91 28.54 -44.82
CA PRO A 83 11.23 28.85 -44.23
C PRO A 83 11.63 30.34 -44.45
N GLU A 84 12.88 30.85 -44.56
CA GLU A 84 14.24 30.27 -44.55
C GLU A 84 15.33 31.24 -43.98
N ARG A 85 16.31 30.66 -43.27
CA ARG A 85 17.77 30.96 -43.22
C ARG A 85 18.31 32.25 -43.88
N ALA A 86 18.99 33.06 -43.07
CA ALA A 86 20.12 33.93 -43.49
C ALA A 86 21.12 34.06 -42.32
N ALA A 87 22.38 34.43 -42.59
CA ALA A 87 23.44 34.49 -41.56
C ALA A 87 24.50 35.56 -41.82
N ALA A 88 24.99 36.22 -40.77
CA ALA A 88 26.28 36.94 -40.73
C ALA A 88 26.75 37.24 -39.29
N LYS A 89 28.05 37.51 -39.13
CA LYS A 89 28.79 37.93 -37.90
C LYS A 89 29.52 39.28 -38.19
N PRO A 90 30.56 39.73 -37.46
CA PRO A 90 30.59 40.22 -36.06
C PRO A 90 31.37 41.57 -35.87
N VAL A 91 31.20 42.23 -34.72
CA VAL A 91 32.17 43.16 -34.07
C VAL A 91 31.96 43.00 -32.55
N ALA A 92 32.86 42.49 -31.70
CA ALA A 92 34.24 42.85 -31.33
C ALA A 92 34.35 44.02 -30.32
N GLY A 93 34.96 43.77 -29.16
CA GLY A 93 35.21 44.77 -28.11
C GLY A 93 36.01 44.19 -26.93
N ARG A 94 37.24 44.67 -26.71
CA ARG A 94 38.14 44.27 -25.61
C ARG A 94 38.22 45.39 -24.58
N THR A 95 38.31 45.04 -23.29
CA THR A 95 39.36 45.56 -22.39
C THR A 95 39.51 44.66 -21.16
N ALA A 96 40.68 44.70 -20.53
CA ALA A 96 41.00 43.94 -19.33
C ALA A 96 41.72 44.82 -18.30
N LYS A 97 41.74 44.38 -17.04
CA LYS A 97 42.80 44.76 -16.09
C LYS A 97 42.96 43.70 -15.01
N ALA A 98 44.17 43.59 -14.46
CA ALA A 98 44.57 42.54 -13.52
C ALA A 98 45.59 43.07 -12.50
N LYS A 99 45.70 42.34 -11.38
CA LYS A 99 46.82 42.23 -10.42
C LYS A 99 46.52 40.97 -9.58
N ALA A 100 47.39 40.00 -9.33
CA ALA A 100 48.83 39.99 -8.98
C ALA A 100 49.08 40.61 -7.59
N ALA A 101 49.88 40.04 -6.69
CA ALA A 101 50.85 38.93 -6.78
C ALA A 101 51.02 38.27 -5.38
N SER A 102 51.94 37.35 -5.01
CA SER A 102 53.04 36.58 -5.65
C SER A 102 53.62 35.57 -4.61
N ALA A 103 54.46 34.62 -5.07
CA ALA A 103 55.63 34.06 -4.36
C ALA A 103 55.41 33.09 -3.16
N ASP A 104 56.27 32.07 -2.93
CA ASP A 104 57.32 31.49 -3.82
C ASP A 104 57.77 30.07 -3.38
N ALA A 105 58.21 29.28 -4.39
CA ALA A 105 59.37 28.37 -4.45
C ALA A 105 59.58 27.20 -3.43
N ASP A 106 60.35 26.13 -3.70
CA ASP A 106 61.11 25.75 -4.91
C ASP A 106 61.38 24.22 -5.02
N ALA A 107 61.78 23.76 -6.23
CA ALA A 107 62.58 22.56 -6.61
C ALA A 107 62.22 21.13 -6.06
N ALA A 108 62.51 19.99 -6.73
CA ALA A 108 63.46 19.71 -7.82
C ALA A 108 63.00 18.66 -8.89
N LEU A 109 63.82 17.62 -9.17
CA LEU A 109 64.05 16.97 -10.49
C LEU A 109 64.49 15.47 -10.33
N THR A 110 64.54 14.52 -11.30
CA THR A 110 64.34 14.48 -12.78
C THR A 110 64.16 13.02 -13.33
N ALA A 111 63.59 12.88 -14.55
CA ALA A 111 63.75 11.77 -15.54
C ALA A 111 63.20 10.34 -15.20
N SER A 112 62.52 9.56 -16.07
CA SER A 112 62.60 9.24 -17.53
C SER A 112 63.61 8.10 -17.85
N VAL A 113 63.41 7.09 -18.72
CA VAL A 113 62.99 7.04 -20.16
C VAL A 113 62.40 5.65 -20.53
N ALA A 114 61.70 5.51 -21.68
CA ALA A 114 61.36 4.23 -22.35
C ALA A 114 61.66 4.27 -23.87
N PRO A 115 61.90 3.12 -24.57
CA PRO A 115 61.04 2.76 -25.72
C PRO A 115 60.88 1.23 -26.06
N LYS A 116 60.10 0.94 -27.12
CA LYS A 116 59.77 -0.36 -27.80
C LYS A 116 60.58 -0.47 -29.15
N PRO A 117 60.35 -1.37 -30.15
CA PRO A 117 59.51 -2.61 -30.33
C PRO A 117 60.22 -3.80 -31.08
N ALA A 118 59.51 -4.94 -31.36
CA ALA A 118 59.47 -5.68 -32.67
C ALA A 118 58.87 -7.14 -32.61
N ASP A 119 58.47 -7.68 -33.78
CA ASP A 119 57.92 -9.04 -34.13
C ASP A 119 58.76 -9.61 -35.33
N PRO A 120 58.70 -10.90 -35.85
CA PRO A 120 57.50 -11.73 -36.12
C PRO A 120 57.63 -13.32 -36.17
N LYS A 121 56.59 -13.98 -36.74
CA LYS A 121 56.28 -15.42 -37.14
C LYS A 121 57.33 -16.19 -38.02
N PRO A 122 57.26 -17.54 -38.33
CA PRO A 122 56.05 -18.36 -38.71
C PRO A 122 56.03 -19.94 -38.51
N ALA A 123 54.97 -20.60 -39.06
CA ALA A 123 54.83 -22.04 -39.50
C ALA A 123 54.69 -23.19 -38.45
N ALA A 124 54.55 -24.50 -38.82
CA ALA A 124 53.43 -25.27 -39.45
C ALA A 124 53.83 -26.79 -39.59
N ALA A 125 53.01 -27.84 -39.82
CA ALA A 125 51.57 -28.22 -39.62
C ALA A 125 51.36 -29.75 -40.00
N LYS A 126 50.12 -30.32 -39.92
CA LYS A 126 49.66 -31.73 -40.24
C LYS A 126 49.92 -32.81 -39.14
N ALA A 127 49.42 -34.07 -39.19
CA ALA A 127 48.09 -34.69 -39.51
C ALA A 127 48.13 -36.23 -39.29
N LYS A 128 46.95 -36.92 -39.14
CA LYS A 128 46.74 -38.40 -39.15
C LYS A 128 47.40 -39.20 -37.98
N SER A 129 47.17 -40.52 -37.79
CA SER A 129 45.96 -41.38 -37.63
C SER A 129 46.38 -42.84 -37.29
N SER A 130 45.47 -43.72 -36.83
CA SER A 130 45.62 -45.19 -36.58
C SER A 130 46.66 -45.64 -35.51
N LYS A 131 46.37 -46.47 -34.47
CA LYS A 131 45.77 -47.83 -34.35
C LYS A 131 46.65 -48.98 -34.94
N PRO A 132 46.58 -50.23 -34.41
CA PRO A 132 46.30 -50.66 -33.01
C PRO A 132 47.03 -51.95 -32.51
N GLY A 133 46.92 -52.26 -31.21
CA GLY A 133 46.83 -53.64 -30.68
C GLY A 133 48.07 -54.25 -29.98
N LYS A 134 48.00 -55.43 -29.35
CA LYS A 134 46.80 -56.24 -28.98
C LYS A 134 47.14 -57.34 -27.94
N ALA A 135 46.43 -57.36 -26.81
CA ALA A 135 46.34 -58.50 -25.86
C ALA A 135 45.11 -58.30 -24.91
N SER A 136 45.04 -59.01 -23.78
CA SER A 136 44.40 -60.33 -23.56
C SER A 136 44.60 -60.74 -22.08
N THR A 137 43.72 -61.39 -21.31
CA THR A 137 42.36 -61.97 -21.53
C THR A 137 41.31 -61.14 -20.71
N ARG A 138 40.18 -61.56 -20.10
CA ARG A 138 39.48 -62.86 -19.94
C ARG A 138 37.93 -62.75 -19.86
N SER A 139 37.35 -62.60 -18.66
CA SER A 139 35.93 -62.86 -18.33
C SER A 139 35.45 -61.96 -17.17
N ALA A 140 34.19 -61.58 -17.00
CA ALA A 140 32.92 -61.85 -17.71
C ALA A 140 32.05 -60.56 -17.61
N SER A 141 31.45 -59.97 -18.66
CA SER A 141 30.38 -60.41 -19.58
C SER A 141 29.00 -60.56 -18.92
N GLY A 142 27.93 -59.84 -19.30
CA GLY A 142 27.74 -58.79 -20.32
C GLY A 142 26.32 -58.17 -20.16
N ARG A 143 25.72 -57.39 -21.07
CA ARG A 143 26.08 -56.84 -22.41
C ARG A 143 25.08 -55.68 -22.63
N ALA A 144 25.44 -54.39 -22.77
CA ALA A 144 26.07 -53.72 -23.93
C ALA A 144 25.25 -53.84 -25.26
N ARG A 145 24.98 -52.79 -26.06
CA ARG A 145 25.17 -51.32 -25.98
C ARG A 145 24.52 -50.65 -27.24
N THR A 146 24.55 -49.30 -27.32
CA THR A 146 24.63 -48.43 -28.55
C THR A 146 23.51 -48.35 -29.61
N ALA A 147 23.30 -47.11 -30.10
CA ALA A 147 22.79 -46.68 -31.43
C ALA A 147 21.30 -46.97 -31.75
N ALA A 148 20.62 -46.29 -32.69
CA ALA A 148 21.10 -45.44 -33.81
C ALA A 148 20.18 -44.20 -34.08
N ARG A 149 20.12 -43.72 -35.34
CA ARG A 149 19.46 -42.46 -35.79
C ARG A 149 18.51 -42.75 -36.98
N GLN A 150 17.57 -41.82 -37.21
CA GLN A 150 16.70 -41.63 -38.39
C GLN A 150 15.37 -42.42 -38.52
N ASP A 151 14.38 -41.67 -39.05
CA ASP A 151 13.07 -41.99 -39.64
C ASP A 151 12.15 -43.00 -38.92
N THR A 152 10.95 -42.60 -38.50
CA THR A 152 9.88 -42.25 -39.46
C THR A 152 8.82 -41.26 -38.93
N ARG A 153 7.85 -40.91 -39.78
CA ARG A 153 6.83 -39.84 -39.64
C ARG A 153 5.45 -40.45 -39.32
N THR A 154 4.50 -39.62 -38.85
CA THR A 154 3.03 -39.92 -38.71
C THR A 154 2.64 -40.88 -37.57
N VAL A 155 1.42 -40.91 -36.99
CA VAL A 155 0.25 -39.98 -36.94
C VAL A 155 -0.60 -40.28 -35.67
N THR A 156 -1.58 -39.42 -35.35
CA THR A 156 -2.61 -39.50 -34.27
C THR A 156 -3.05 -40.88 -33.76
N HIS A 157 -3.56 -40.95 -32.51
CA HIS A 157 -4.71 -41.84 -32.23
C HIS A 157 -5.72 -41.29 -31.19
N ARG A 158 -6.90 -41.92 -31.14
CA ARG A 158 -8.18 -41.36 -30.64
C ARG A 158 -8.94 -42.34 -29.72
N ARG A 159 -9.13 -41.94 -28.46
CA ARG A 159 -10.21 -42.27 -27.48
C ARG A 159 -11.06 -43.56 -27.66
N ARG A 160 -10.95 -44.53 -26.72
CA ARG A 160 -11.97 -45.52 -26.22
C ARG A 160 -11.28 -46.56 -25.28
N ARG A 161 -11.89 -47.33 -24.34
CA ARG A 161 -13.20 -47.35 -23.60
C ARG A 161 -13.13 -48.44 -22.48
N ASN A 162 -14.22 -48.66 -21.72
CA ASN A 162 -14.55 -49.81 -20.81
C ASN A 162 -13.79 -49.84 -19.46
N SER A 163 -14.28 -50.35 -18.31
CA SER A 163 -15.60 -50.78 -17.74
C SER A 163 -15.55 -50.40 -16.22
N ALA A 164 -16.61 -50.07 -15.45
CA ALA A 164 -17.86 -50.79 -15.12
C ALA A 164 -17.61 -52.16 -14.43
N GLU A 165 -18.44 -52.68 -13.51
CA GLU A 165 -19.78 -52.29 -12.98
C GLU A 165 -19.66 -51.52 -11.60
N ASP A 166 -20.43 -51.59 -10.49
CA ASP A 166 -21.59 -52.38 -9.98
C ASP A 166 -22.31 -51.70 -8.74
N GLN A 167 -23.56 -52.14 -8.41
CA GLN A 167 -24.44 -51.95 -7.21
C GLN A 167 -25.01 -50.57 -6.79
N GLU A 168 -26.19 -50.62 -6.12
CA GLU A 168 -27.25 -49.58 -6.01
C GLU A 168 -27.72 -49.37 -4.53
N PRO A 169 -28.53 -48.34 -4.13
CA PRO A 169 -29.99 -48.40 -4.36
C PRO A 169 -30.79 -47.06 -4.45
N ALA A 170 -32.09 -47.21 -4.77
CA ALA A 170 -33.24 -46.36 -4.41
C ALA A 170 -33.71 -45.23 -5.37
N VAL A 171 -35.03 -44.98 -5.34
CA VAL A 171 -35.82 -44.40 -6.45
C VAL A 171 -36.62 -43.16 -6.03
N ALA A 172 -36.76 -42.20 -6.95
CA ALA A 172 -37.84 -41.21 -6.97
C ALA A 172 -38.50 -41.19 -8.38
N PRO A 173 -39.83 -41.03 -8.50
CA PRO A 173 -40.55 -41.25 -9.75
C PRO A 173 -40.51 -40.06 -10.72
N GLN A 174 -40.69 -40.37 -12.01
CA GLN A 174 -41.00 -39.40 -13.06
C GLN A 174 -42.49 -39.05 -13.05
N ILE A 175 -42.84 -37.84 -13.51
CA ILE A 175 -44.19 -37.49 -14.00
C ILE A 175 -44.02 -36.83 -15.38
N GLU A 176 -44.98 -37.07 -16.26
CA GLU A 176 -44.86 -36.88 -17.71
C GLU A 176 -44.96 -35.42 -18.18
N THR A 177 -44.40 -35.17 -19.36
CA THR A 177 -44.57 -33.91 -20.11
C THR A 177 -45.93 -33.85 -20.79
N ALA A 178 -46.67 -32.76 -20.60
CA ALA A 178 -47.86 -32.44 -21.39
C ALA A 178 -47.67 -31.11 -22.14
N GLU A 179 -47.54 -31.17 -23.46
CA GLU A 179 -47.71 -30.01 -24.34
C GLU A 179 -49.21 -29.76 -24.56
N GLY A 180 -49.66 -28.50 -24.64
CA GLY A 180 -51.01 -28.20 -25.12
C GLY A 180 -51.80 -27.10 -24.41
N ALA A 181 -51.28 -25.86 -24.39
CA ALA A 181 -52.13 -24.67 -24.24
C ALA A 181 -51.47 -23.48 -24.95
N ALA A 182 -52.11 -22.98 -26.01
CA ALA A 182 -51.70 -21.75 -26.68
C ALA A 182 -52.48 -20.55 -26.12
N ASP A 183 -51.96 -19.36 -26.41
CA ASP A 183 -52.59 -18.04 -26.20
C ASP A 183 -52.96 -17.66 -24.75
N SER A 184 -52.01 -16.99 -24.09
CA SER A 184 -52.35 -15.86 -23.24
C SER A 184 -51.29 -14.77 -23.44
N GLY A 185 -51.73 -13.57 -23.86
CA GLY A 185 -50.84 -12.46 -24.18
C GLY A 185 -50.05 -11.97 -22.97
N SER A 186 -48.79 -11.58 -23.18
CA SER A 186 -47.91 -11.03 -22.15
C SER A 186 -48.44 -9.68 -21.65
N GLN A 187 -49.25 -9.68 -20.60
CA GLN A 187 -49.62 -8.46 -19.90
C GLN A 187 -48.43 -7.86 -19.14
N PRO A 188 -48.26 -6.53 -19.12
CA PRO A 188 -47.32 -5.88 -18.22
C PRO A 188 -47.82 -6.05 -16.78
N ARG A 189 -46.98 -6.64 -15.92
CA ARG A 189 -47.08 -6.41 -14.48
C ARG A 189 -46.45 -5.04 -14.15
N ASP A 190 -46.52 -4.67 -12.87
CA ASP A 190 -45.78 -3.54 -12.29
C ASP A 190 -46.21 -2.13 -12.73
N THR A 191 -47.41 -1.74 -12.28
CA THR A 191 -47.79 -0.32 -12.09
C THR A 191 -48.53 -0.05 -10.77
N THR A 192 -49.14 -1.08 -10.16
CA THR A 192 -50.01 -0.91 -8.98
C THR A 192 -49.26 -0.72 -7.66
N SER A 193 -48.08 -1.34 -7.49
CA SER A 193 -47.26 -1.27 -6.27
C SER A 193 -46.70 0.13 -6.04
N SER A 194 -45.93 0.64 -7.00
CA SER A 194 -45.34 1.99 -6.99
C SER A 194 -46.41 3.06 -6.78
N LYS A 195 -47.57 2.93 -7.45
CA LYS A 195 -48.69 3.87 -7.30
C LYS A 195 -49.31 3.87 -5.89
N ALA A 196 -49.52 2.70 -5.30
CA ALA A 196 -50.01 2.59 -3.92
C ALA A 196 -48.98 3.12 -2.89
N PHE A 197 -47.69 2.91 -3.12
CA PHE A 197 -46.62 3.48 -2.30
C PHE A 197 -46.60 5.01 -2.39
N MET A 198 -46.70 5.59 -3.60
CA MET A 198 -46.74 7.05 -3.79
C MET A 198 -47.95 7.70 -3.10
N GLU A 199 -49.13 7.07 -3.18
CA GLU A 199 -50.35 7.54 -2.51
C GLU A 199 -50.26 7.45 -0.98
N ALA A 200 -49.64 6.40 -0.44
CA ALA A 200 -49.42 6.23 1.00
C ALA A 200 -48.33 7.15 1.58
N ALA A 201 -47.23 7.37 0.85
CA ALA A 201 -46.07 8.12 1.34
C ALA A 201 -46.20 9.65 1.19
N PHE A 202 -46.95 10.12 0.18
CA PHE A 202 -47.07 11.55 -0.14
C PHE A 202 -48.52 12.05 -0.18
N GLY A 203 -49.48 11.16 0.07
CA GLY A 203 -50.91 11.45 0.11
C GLY A 203 -51.60 11.41 -1.27
N PRO A 204 -52.93 11.21 -1.28
CA PRO A 204 -53.72 11.33 -2.50
C PRO A 204 -53.62 12.76 -3.07
N GLN A 205 -53.48 12.86 -4.40
CA GLN A 205 -53.17 14.09 -5.16
C GLN A 205 -51.70 14.59 -5.10
N SER A 206 -50.75 13.81 -4.59
CA SER A 206 -49.33 14.18 -4.70
C SER A 206 -48.87 14.36 -6.15
N ARG A 207 -48.28 15.51 -6.47
CA ARG A 207 -47.64 15.80 -7.76
C ARG A 207 -46.14 15.51 -7.68
N LEU A 208 -45.79 14.26 -7.42
CA LEU A 208 -44.41 13.79 -7.57
C LEU A 208 -44.00 13.99 -9.05
N PRO A 209 -42.77 14.46 -9.34
CA PRO A 209 -42.30 14.56 -10.72
C PRO A 209 -42.36 13.20 -11.43
N GLU A 210 -42.78 13.18 -12.69
CA GLU A 210 -42.91 11.95 -13.50
C GLU A 210 -41.57 11.18 -13.60
N GLN A 211 -40.46 11.91 -13.55
CA GLN A 211 -39.10 11.38 -13.50
C GLN A 211 -38.79 10.66 -12.18
N LEU A 212 -39.30 11.15 -11.04
CA LEU A 212 -39.12 10.51 -9.74
C LEU A 212 -39.86 9.16 -9.67
N ALA A 213 -41.07 9.07 -10.23
CA ALA A 213 -41.82 7.81 -10.33
C ALA A 213 -41.05 6.76 -11.16
N LYS A 214 -40.56 7.15 -12.35
CA LYS A 214 -39.73 6.29 -13.22
C LYS A 214 -38.40 5.87 -12.55
N ASN A 215 -37.86 6.71 -11.69
CA ASN A 215 -36.64 6.41 -10.94
C ASN A 215 -36.89 5.42 -9.78
N ILE A 216 -38.08 5.40 -9.19
CA ILE A 216 -38.50 4.34 -8.26
C ILE A 216 -38.60 3.00 -8.99
N GLU A 217 -39.25 2.95 -10.15
CA GLU A 217 -39.34 1.73 -10.99
C GLU A 217 -37.96 1.19 -11.39
N ARG A 218 -37.02 2.06 -11.76
CA ARG A 218 -35.61 1.67 -12.02
C ARG A 218 -34.93 1.09 -10.77
N ILE A 219 -35.19 1.64 -9.59
CA ILE A 219 -34.64 1.12 -8.32
C ILE A 219 -35.18 -0.27 -8.00
N GLU A 220 -36.48 -0.55 -8.23
CA GLU A 220 -37.06 -1.88 -8.04
C GLU A 220 -36.41 -2.92 -8.96
N ALA A 221 -36.24 -2.60 -10.25
CA ALA A 221 -35.59 -3.48 -11.23
C ALA A 221 -34.11 -3.75 -10.89
N LEU A 222 -33.36 -2.71 -10.50
CA LEU A 222 -31.96 -2.85 -10.07
C LEU A 222 -31.83 -3.63 -8.76
N THR A 223 -32.83 -3.56 -7.87
CA THR A 223 -32.84 -4.33 -6.61
C THR A 223 -32.95 -5.83 -6.86
N GLN A 224 -33.73 -6.27 -7.87
CA GLN A 224 -33.72 -7.69 -8.26
C GLN A 224 -32.37 -8.13 -8.83
N ARG A 225 -31.73 -7.27 -9.64
CA ARG A 225 -30.39 -7.54 -10.18
C ARG A 225 -29.31 -7.61 -9.08
N LEU A 226 -29.41 -6.76 -8.05
CA LEU A 226 -28.57 -6.80 -6.84
C LEU A 226 -28.70 -8.14 -6.10
N VAL A 227 -29.92 -8.63 -5.88
CA VAL A 227 -30.16 -9.93 -5.24
C VAL A 227 -29.58 -11.08 -6.08
N GLY A 228 -29.74 -11.03 -7.40
CA GLY A 228 -29.12 -11.97 -8.32
C GLY A 228 -27.59 -11.96 -8.23
N ALA A 229 -26.96 -10.79 -8.26
CA ALA A 229 -25.51 -10.64 -8.15
C ALA A 229 -24.94 -11.15 -6.82
N LEU A 230 -25.60 -10.84 -5.69
CA LEU A 230 -25.22 -11.32 -4.36
C LEU A 230 -25.29 -12.85 -4.21
N SER A 231 -26.16 -13.53 -4.97
CA SER A 231 -26.28 -15.00 -4.94
C SER A 231 -25.04 -15.73 -5.49
N LEU A 232 -24.14 -15.04 -6.18
CA LEU A 232 -22.91 -15.60 -6.74
C LEU A 232 -21.79 -15.78 -5.69
N ARG A 233 -21.93 -15.16 -4.51
CA ARG A 233 -20.88 -15.15 -3.47
C ARG A 233 -20.58 -16.55 -2.96
N GLN A 234 -19.36 -17.03 -3.19
CA GLN A 234 -18.89 -18.30 -2.63
C GLN A 234 -18.49 -18.16 -1.15
N PRO A 235 -18.75 -19.20 -0.31
CA PRO A 235 -18.29 -19.22 1.08
C PRO A 235 -16.76 -19.37 1.15
N LYS A 236 -16.12 -18.56 2.00
CA LYS A 236 -14.67 -18.58 2.27
C LYS A 236 -14.39 -19.02 3.72
N ALA A 237 -13.14 -19.34 4.03
CA ALA A 237 -12.76 -19.77 5.38
C ALA A 237 -13.03 -18.66 6.43
N PRO A 238 -13.73 -18.94 7.55
CA PRO A 238 -14.19 -17.88 8.47
C PRO A 238 -13.07 -17.01 9.07
N GLY A 239 -11.88 -17.59 9.32
CA GLY A 239 -10.73 -16.90 9.92
C GLY A 239 -10.02 -15.89 9.01
N VAL A 240 -10.55 -15.62 7.81
CA VAL A 240 -9.94 -14.68 6.84
C VAL A 240 -10.92 -13.61 6.31
N GLU A 241 -12.20 -13.64 6.72
CA GLU A 241 -13.14 -12.54 6.42
C GLU A 241 -13.12 -11.43 7.49
N ALA A 242 -12.62 -11.72 8.69
CA ALA A 242 -12.40 -10.79 9.80
C ALA A 242 -11.27 -11.33 10.72
N PRO A 243 -10.74 -10.54 11.67
CA PRO A 243 -10.01 -11.10 12.81
C PRO A 243 -10.86 -12.18 13.50
N GLY A 244 -10.24 -13.23 14.03
CA GLY A 244 -10.94 -14.47 14.39
C GLY A 244 -12.06 -14.28 15.41
N ALA A 245 -12.95 -15.27 15.52
CA ALA A 245 -13.96 -15.33 16.58
C ALA A 245 -13.32 -15.16 17.98
N ASP A 246 -12.07 -15.57 18.13
CA ASP A 246 -11.25 -15.39 19.34
C ASP A 246 -10.98 -13.92 19.70
N LEU A 247 -10.97 -12.97 18.75
CA LEU A 247 -10.94 -11.54 19.09
C LEU A 247 -12.29 -11.09 19.66
N PHE A 248 -13.40 -11.57 19.09
CA PHE A 248 -14.74 -11.25 19.59
C PHE A 248 -14.98 -11.88 20.96
N THR A 249 -14.56 -13.12 21.21
CA THR A 249 -14.64 -13.74 22.54
C THR A 249 -13.66 -13.11 23.52
N THR A 250 -12.44 -12.73 23.10
CA THR A 250 -11.50 -12.00 23.98
C THR A 250 -12.05 -10.62 24.38
N ALA A 251 -12.62 -9.87 23.43
CA ALA A 251 -13.28 -8.60 23.72
C ALA A 251 -14.51 -8.78 24.61
N ALA A 252 -15.37 -9.76 24.33
CA ALA A 252 -16.55 -10.08 25.14
C ALA A 252 -16.16 -10.55 26.55
N ASN A 253 -15.11 -11.36 26.69
CA ASN A 253 -14.58 -11.82 27.97
C ASN A 253 -13.94 -10.66 28.76
N ALA A 254 -13.24 -9.74 28.10
CA ALA A 254 -12.73 -8.53 28.74
C ALA A 254 -13.87 -7.61 29.23
N TRP A 255 -14.94 -7.47 28.45
CA TRP A 255 -16.17 -6.76 28.87
C TRP A 255 -16.91 -7.46 30.01
N MET A 256 -17.07 -8.78 29.96
CA MET A 256 -17.64 -9.60 31.04
C MET A 256 -16.80 -9.55 32.32
N LYS A 257 -15.46 -9.52 32.19
CA LYS A 257 -14.54 -9.34 33.32
C LYS A 257 -14.66 -7.94 33.92
N LEU A 258 -14.73 -6.89 33.09
CA LEU A 258 -14.97 -5.52 33.58
C LEU A 258 -16.35 -5.37 34.26
N LEU A 259 -17.38 -6.05 33.74
CA LEU A 259 -18.71 -6.15 34.37
C LEU A 259 -18.69 -6.87 35.72
N ALA A 260 -17.85 -7.89 35.89
CA ALA A 260 -17.74 -8.67 37.12
C ALA A 260 -16.84 -8.01 38.18
N GLU A 261 -15.76 -7.33 37.76
CA GLU A 261 -14.74 -6.77 38.65
C GLU A 261 -14.94 -5.29 38.98
N GLN A 262 -15.61 -4.51 38.11
CA GLN A 262 -15.87 -3.08 38.31
C GLN A 262 -17.32 -2.69 37.91
N PRO A 263 -18.36 -3.38 38.43
CA PRO A 263 -19.75 -3.13 38.05
C PRO A 263 -20.18 -1.68 38.33
N GLU A 264 -19.74 -1.08 39.44
CA GLU A 264 -19.99 0.32 39.78
C GLU A 264 -19.36 1.31 38.78
N ARG A 265 -18.22 0.97 38.15
CA ARG A 265 -17.61 1.79 37.10
C ARG A 265 -18.41 1.73 35.81
N ILE A 266 -18.88 0.56 35.38
CA ILE A 266 -19.74 0.43 34.19
C ILE A 266 -21.11 1.04 34.44
N MET A 267 -21.72 0.83 35.62
CA MET A 267 -22.97 1.48 35.99
C MET A 267 -22.81 3.00 36.08
N GLY A 268 -21.70 3.51 36.61
CA GLY A 268 -21.38 4.95 36.62
C GLY A 268 -21.21 5.53 35.21
N GLN A 269 -20.53 4.81 34.31
CA GLN A 269 -20.40 5.20 32.90
C GLN A 269 -21.74 5.16 32.17
N GLN A 270 -22.58 4.14 32.40
CA GLN A 270 -23.96 4.07 31.87
C GLN A 270 -24.81 5.22 32.42
N VAL A 271 -24.81 5.50 33.71
CA VAL A 271 -25.58 6.62 34.30
C VAL A 271 -25.11 7.98 33.75
N SER A 272 -23.81 8.18 33.52
CA SER A 272 -23.29 9.37 32.82
C SER A 272 -23.81 9.45 31.38
N TYR A 273 -23.72 8.35 30.63
CA TYR A 273 -24.16 8.25 29.24
C TYR A 273 -25.68 8.47 29.07
N TRP A 274 -26.50 7.90 29.96
CA TRP A 274 -27.95 8.15 29.99
C TRP A 274 -28.23 9.58 30.43
N GLY A 275 -27.47 10.15 31.37
CA GLY A 275 -27.58 11.54 31.79
C GLY A 275 -27.29 12.53 30.65
N GLU A 276 -26.22 12.31 29.88
CA GLU A 276 -25.85 13.12 28.71
C GLU A 276 -26.86 12.95 27.56
N THR A 277 -27.33 11.72 27.30
CA THR A 277 -28.36 11.41 26.29
C THR A 277 -29.70 12.06 26.64
N LEU A 278 -30.18 11.90 27.87
CA LEU A 278 -31.42 12.53 28.36
C LEU A 278 -31.30 14.06 28.37
N ARG A 279 -30.13 14.60 28.72
CA ARG A 279 -29.86 16.03 28.66
C ARG A 279 -29.94 16.56 27.23
N HIS A 280 -29.27 15.93 26.28
CA HIS A 280 -29.32 16.38 24.88
C HIS A 280 -30.69 16.17 24.24
N PHE A 281 -31.44 15.11 24.62
CA PHE A 281 -32.85 14.95 24.24
C PHE A 281 -33.71 16.09 24.81
N ALA A 282 -33.57 16.43 26.09
CA ALA A 282 -34.30 17.53 26.72
C ALA A 282 -33.92 18.90 26.14
N GLU A 283 -32.65 19.14 25.82
CA GLU A 283 -32.18 20.37 25.16
C GLU A 283 -32.75 20.49 23.73
N ALA A 284 -32.79 19.40 22.96
CA ALA A 284 -33.40 19.35 21.63
C ALA A 284 -34.93 19.52 21.67
N GLN A 285 -35.62 18.82 22.59
CA GLN A 285 -37.06 18.95 22.80
C GLN A 285 -37.44 20.37 23.25
N ALA A 286 -36.61 21.00 24.09
CA ALA A 286 -36.81 22.39 24.51
C ALA A 286 -36.49 23.40 23.39
N ALA A 287 -35.54 23.12 22.49
CA ALA A 287 -35.33 23.95 21.29
C ALA A 287 -36.55 23.89 20.36
N ALA A 288 -37.08 22.68 20.11
CA ALA A 288 -38.27 22.47 19.30
C ALA A 288 -39.53 23.14 19.90
N SER A 289 -39.79 22.96 21.21
CA SER A 289 -40.97 23.54 21.86
C SER A 289 -40.95 25.06 22.00
N ARG A 290 -39.76 25.69 21.94
CA ARG A 290 -39.59 27.15 21.88
C ARG A 290 -39.74 27.73 20.46
N GLY A 291 -40.02 26.90 19.45
CA GLY A 291 -40.11 27.32 18.04
C GLY A 291 -38.76 27.72 17.42
N THR A 292 -37.67 27.60 18.18
CA THR A 292 -36.31 27.93 17.74
C THR A 292 -35.71 26.77 16.97
N LEU A 293 -35.86 26.77 15.65
CA LEU A 293 -35.21 25.83 14.72
C LEU A 293 -33.68 26.00 14.61
N THR A 294 -33.06 26.75 15.52
CA THR A 294 -31.61 26.89 15.65
C THR A 294 -31.05 25.76 16.52
N ALA A 295 -30.17 24.95 15.97
CA ALA A 295 -29.45 23.95 16.75
C ALA A 295 -28.55 24.58 17.86
N PRO A 296 -28.25 23.84 18.95
CA PRO A 296 -27.27 24.27 19.95
C PRO A 296 -25.86 24.49 19.38
N PRO A 297 -25.01 25.31 20.03
CA PRO A 297 -23.59 25.39 19.70
C PRO A 297 -22.90 24.02 19.79
N ASP A 298 -22.02 23.72 18.84
CA ASP A 298 -21.23 22.49 18.81
C ASP A 298 -19.79 22.76 19.24
N ASP A 299 -19.52 22.53 20.53
CA ASP A 299 -18.19 22.67 21.14
C ASP A 299 -17.29 21.43 20.88
N GLY A 300 -17.73 20.47 20.04
CA GLY A 300 -17.01 19.23 19.75
C GLY A 300 -15.81 19.39 18.80
N PRO A 301 -14.87 18.43 18.79
CA PRO A 301 -13.76 18.42 17.84
C PRO A 301 -14.26 18.29 16.38
N SER A 302 -13.62 19.03 15.48
CA SER A 302 -14.00 19.13 14.06
C SER A 302 -13.70 17.84 13.28
N ASP A 303 -14.69 16.95 13.19
CA ASP A 303 -14.67 15.75 12.34
C ASP A 303 -15.03 16.08 10.87
N SER A 304 -14.16 15.66 9.96
CA SER A 304 -14.23 15.96 8.52
C SER A 304 -15.37 15.28 7.75
N ARG A 305 -16.12 14.38 8.39
CA ARG A 305 -17.34 13.75 7.87
C ARG A 305 -18.55 14.70 7.94
N PHE A 306 -18.60 15.58 8.93
CA PHE A 306 -19.75 16.47 9.19
C PHE A 306 -19.58 17.87 8.58
N LYS A 307 -19.16 17.94 7.31
CA LYS A 307 -18.86 19.21 6.60
C LYS A 307 -20.09 19.98 6.12
N ASN A 308 -21.19 19.29 5.81
CA ASN A 308 -22.42 19.94 5.35
C ASN A 308 -22.96 20.91 6.43
N PRO A 309 -23.31 22.17 6.09
CA PRO A 309 -23.82 23.13 7.06
C PRO A 309 -25.05 22.65 7.85
N LEU A 310 -25.88 21.76 7.30
CA LEU A 310 -27.05 21.20 7.99
C LEU A 310 -26.69 20.45 9.27
N TRP A 311 -25.48 19.89 9.38
CA TRP A 311 -24.98 19.27 10.62
C TRP A 311 -24.80 20.27 11.78
N GLN A 312 -24.69 21.56 11.48
CA GLN A 312 -24.57 22.64 12.47
C GLN A 312 -25.83 23.50 12.57
N SER A 313 -26.62 23.65 11.49
CA SER A 313 -27.78 24.55 11.46
C SER A 313 -29.12 23.85 11.72
N HIS A 314 -29.28 22.59 11.32
CA HIS A 314 -30.58 21.90 11.32
C HIS A 314 -30.75 21.01 12.57
N PRO A 315 -31.80 21.20 13.40
CA PRO A 315 -31.92 20.53 14.70
C PRO A 315 -31.84 19.00 14.65
N PHE A 316 -32.46 18.36 13.64
CA PHE A 316 -32.42 16.90 13.50
C PHE A 316 -31.01 16.37 13.21
N PHE A 317 -30.31 16.95 12.22
CA PHE A 317 -28.97 16.50 11.84
C PHE A 317 -27.97 16.80 12.95
N ASN A 318 -28.07 17.96 13.61
CA ASN A 318 -27.26 18.29 14.77
C ASN A 318 -27.48 17.33 15.94
N PHE A 319 -28.74 16.99 16.29
CA PHE A 319 -29.05 16.01 17.33
C PHE A 319 -28.47 14.62 17.01
N ILE A 320 -28.65 14.13 15.77
CA ILE A 320 -28.11 12.84 15.32
C ILE A 320 -26.57 12.82 15.36
N LYS A 321 -25.91 13.88 14.88
CA LYS A 321 -24.45 14.04 15.01
C LYS A 321 -24.00 14.05 16.46
N ARG A 322 -24.68 14.80 17.32
CA ARG A 322 -24.29 14.99 18.72
C ARG A 322 -24.44 13.70 19.51
N GLN A 323 -25.55 12.98 19.32
CA GLN A 323 -25.73 11.65 19.90
C GLN A 323 -24.63 10.69 19.42
N TYR A 324 -24.32 10.67 18.12
CA TYR A 324 -23.21 9.86 17.61
C TYR A 324 -21.85 10.21 18.26
N GLN A 325 -21.53 11.49 18.43
CA GLN A 325 -20.29 11.91 19.10
C GLN A 325 -20.23 11.39 20.55
N ILE A 326 -21.31 11.52 21.32
CA ILE A 326 -21.41 11.02 22.71
C ILE A 326 -21.22 9.50 22.76
N ASN A 327 -21.92 8.77 21.89
CA ASN A 327 -21.80 7.31 21.78
C ASN A 327 -20.34 6.91 21.43
N ALA A 328 -19.71 7.62 20.49
CA ALA A 328 -18.35 7.36 20.06
C ALA A 328 -17.31 7.64 21.16
N ASP A 329 -17.44 8.74 21.89
CA ASP A 329 -16.53 9.08 22.98
C ASP A 329 -16.74 8.19 24.21
N ALA A 330 -17.97 7.78 24.50
CA ALA A 330 -18.27 6.75 25.51
C ALA A 330 -17.63 5.39 25.14
N MET A 331 -17.74 4.96 23.87
CA MET A 331 -17.11 3.72 23.38
C MET A 331 -15.57 3.80 23.43
N ARG A 332 -14.97 4.92 23.01
CA ARG A 332 -13.52 5.16 23.12
C ARG A 332 -13.06 5.07 24.58
N LYS A 333 -13.76 5.76 25.48
CA LYS A 333 -13.43 5.80 26.91
C LYS A 333 -13.56 4.43 27.56
N ALA A 334 -14.63 3.69 27.27
CA ALA A 334 -14.80 2.33 27.77
C ALA A 334 -13.66 1.41 27.28
N ALA A 335 -13.26 1.52 26.01
CA ALA A 335 -12.14 0.76 25.47
C ALA A 335 -10.78 1.14 26.10
N SER A 336 -10.52 2.44 26.35
CA SER A 336 -9.29 2.88 27.01
C SER A 336 -9.23 2.53 28.50
N ASP A 337 -10.38 2.46 29.17
CA ASP A 337 -10.53 2.18 30.59
C ASP A 337 -10.34 0.70 30.97
N LEU A 338 -10.38 -0.22 29.99
CA LEU A 338 -10.17 -1.66 30.19
C LEU A 338 -8.76 -1.97 30.73
N ASP A 339 -8.68 -2.82 31.75
CA ASP A 339 -7.41 -3.31 32.30
C ASP A 339 -6.85 -4.48 31.46
N ILE A 340 -6.26 -4.13 30.32
CA ILE A 340 -5.59 -5.05 29.40
C ILE A 340 -4.07 -4.97 29.62
N GLY A 341 -3.50 -5.98 30.28
CA GLY A 341 -2.06 -6.06 30.55
C GLY A 341 -1.18 -6.32 29.32
N SER A 342 -1.78 -6.72 28.19
CA SER A 342 -1.12 -6.89 26.90
C SER A 342 -1.28 -5.64 26.03
N MET A 343 -0.16 -4.98 25.69
CA MET A 343 -0.18 -3.82 24.77
C MET A 343 -0.63 -4.19 23.35
N THR A 344 -0.43 -5.44 22.93
CA THR A 344 -0.92 -5.95 21.65
C THR A 344 -2.44 -6.00 21.65
N ASP A 345 -3.04 -6.61 22.67
CA ASP A 345 -4.50 -6.77 22.75
C ASP A 345 -5.20 -5.43 23.03
N ARG A 346 -4.54 -4.51 23.75
CA ARG A 346 -5.00 -3.12 23.86
C ARG A 346 -5.10 -2.45 22.48
N ARG A 347 -4.04 -2.53 21.66
CA ARG A 347 -4.08 -2.04 20.26
C ARG A 347 -5.18 -2.73 19.43
N ARG A 348 -5.40 -4.04 19.59
CA ARG A 348 -6.49 -4.79 18.90
C ARG A 348 -7.87 -4.24 19.28
N VAL A 349 -8.14 -4.04 20.56
CA VAL A 349 -9.43 -3.54 21.09
C VAL A 349 -9.66 -2.07 20.72
N GLU A 350 -8.66 -1.20 20.86
CA GLU A 350 -8.75 0.21 20.46
C GLU A 350 -9.03 0.35 18.95
N TRP A 351 -8.34 -0.45 18.11
CA TRP A 351 -8.58 -0.51 16.68
C TRP A 351 -10.01 -0.98 16.35
N PHE A 352 -10.46 -2.09 16.95
CA PHE A 352 -11.78 -2.67 16.69
C PHE A 352 -12.92 -1.71 17.11
N THR A 353 -12.77 -1.06 18.28
CA THR A 353 -13.68 0.00 18.73
C THR A 353 -13.75 1.16 17.73
N ARG A 354 -12.62 1.57 17.13
CA ARG A 354 -12.61 2.58 16.06
C ARG A 354 -13.43 2.12 14.84
N GLN A 355 -13.29 0.87 14.40
CA GLN A 355 -14.07 0.34 13.27
C GLN A 355 -15.57 0.33 13.54
N MET A 356 -16.02 -0.05 14.74
CA MET A 356 -17.43 0.02 15.12
C MET A 356 -17.96 1.46 15.10
N ILE A 357 -17.19 2.41 15.65
CA ILE A 357 -17.52 3.84 15.65
C ILE A 357 -17.59 4.39 14.22
N ASP A 358 -16.69 3.98 13.33
CA ASP A 358 -16.66 4.42 11.94
C ASP A 358 -17.81 3.81 11.11
N MET A 359 -18.18 2.55 11.37
CA MET A 359 -19.35 1.89 10.79
C MET A 359 -20.67 2.56 11.21
N MET A 360 -20.79 2.94 12.48
CA MET A 360 -22.01 3.57 13.04
C MET A 360 -22.13 5.07 12.74
N ALA A 361 -21.27 5.65 11.89
CA ALA A 361 -21.34 7.07 11.54
C ALA A 361 -22.64 7.40 10.77
N PRO A 362 -23.43 8.42 11.20
CA PRO A 362 -24.69 8.80 10.54
C PRO A 362 -24.57 9.18 9.05
N THR A 363 -23.37 9.53 8.59
CA THR A 363 -23.06 9.75 7.17
C THR A 363 -23.21 8.50 6.30
N ASN A 364 -23.14 7.30 6.89
CA ASN A 364 -23.13 6.04 6.16
C ASN A 364 -24.54 5.58 5.74
N PHE A 365 -25.60 6.26 6.20
CA PHE A 365 -27.00 5.87 6.00
C PHE A 365 -27.78 6.99 5.33
N LEU A 366 -28.53 6.67 4.27
CA LEU A 366 -29.26 7.66 3.45
C LEU A 366 -30.23 8.51 4.27
N ALA A 367 -30.99 7.91 5.19
CA ALA A 367 -31.98 8.61 6.02
C ALA A 367 -31.38 9.66 6.99
N THR A 368 -30.06 9.62 7.23
CA THR A 368 -29.37 10.55 8.14
C THR A 368 -28.25 11.35 7.46
N ASN A 369 -27.99 11.15 6.17
CA ASN A 369 -26.96 11.86 5.41
C ASN A 369 -27.58 13.07 4.66
N PRO A 370 -27.33 14.32 5.08
CA PRO A 370 -27.89 15.51 4.43
C PRO A 370 -27.41 15.67 2.99
N ASP A 371 -26.12 15.45 2.72
CA ASP A 371 -25.55 15.59 1.37
C ASP A 371 -26.23 14.65 0.36
N ALA A 372 -26.55 13.42 0.78
CA ALA A 372 -27.24 12.44 -0.04
C ALA A 372 -28.74 12.74 -0.21
N LEU A 373 -29.41 13.25 0.82
CA LEU A 373 -30.81 13.67 0.75
C LEU A 373 -30.98 14.92 -0.12
N GLU A 374 -30.13 15.94 0.05
CA GLU A 374 -30.08 17.12 -0.82
C GLU A 374 -29.81 16.73 -2.28
N LYS A 375 -28.86 15.81 -2.52
CA LYS A 375 -28.54 15.30 -3.86
C LYS A 375 -29.69 14.52 -4.49
N ALA A 376 -30.37 13.66 -3.72
CA ALA A 376 -31.50 12.87 -4.21
C ALA A 376 -32.69 13.77 -4.57
N LEU A 377 -33.01 14.78 -3.74
CA LEU A 377 -34.05 15.76 -4.02
C LEU A 377 -33.69 16.62 -5.23
N ALA A 378 -32.47 17.16 -5.30
CA ALA A 378 -32.00 18.02 -6.39
C ALA A 378 -31.78 17.29 -7.73
N THR A 379 -31.93 15.96 -7.77
CA THR A 379 -31.82 15.14 -8.99
C THR A 379 -33.06 14.28 -9.26
N GLU A 380 -34.16 14.49 -8.53
CA GLU A 380 -35.42 13.72 -8.65
C GLU A 380 -35.16 12.19 -8.59
N GLY A 381 -34.34 11.78 -7.62
CA GLY A 381 -33.96 10.39 -7.38
C GLY A 381 -32.84 9.84 -8.28
N GLU A 382 -32.44 10.53 -9.35
CA GLU A 382 -31.47 10.03 -10.34
C GLU A 382 -30.10 9.69 -9.73
N SER A 383 -29.67 10.39 -8.67
CA SER A 383 -28.45 10.04 -7.94
C SER A 383 -28.53 8.68 -7.24
N LEU A 384 -29.70 8.31 -6.72
CA LEU A 384 -29.92 7.03 -6.06
C LEU A 384 -29.99 5.88 -7.08
N VAL A 385 -30.59 6.13 -8.25
CA VAL A 385 -30.58 5.15 -9.34
C VAL A 385 -29.16 4.86 -9.81
N LYS A 386 -28.37 5.92 -10.11
CA LYS A 386 -26.95 5.78 -10.46
C LYS A 386 -26.12 5.16 -9.35
N GLY A 387 -26.44 5.45 -8.10
CA GLY A 387 -25.81 4.84 -6.93
C GLY A 387 -26.05 3.33 -6.85
N LEU A 388 -27.26 2.88 -7.16
CA LEU A 388 -27.61 1.47 -7.22
C LEU A 388 -27.07 0.78 -8.49
N GLU A 389 -27.03 1.46 -9.64
CA GLU A 389 -26.34 1.01 -10.86
C GLU A 389 -24.84 0.78 -10.58
N ASN A 390 -24.19 1.70 -9.84
CA ASN A 390 -22.81 1.56 -9.36
C ASN A 390 -22.65 0.34 -8.45
N LEU A 391 -23.50 0.18 -7.42
CA LEU A 391 -23.45 -0.92 -6.45
C LEU A 391 -23.64 -2.30 -7.12
N VAL A 392 -24.62 -2.40 -8.03
CA VAL A 392 -24.89 -3.64 -8.78
C VAL A 392 -23.70 -4.01 -9.65
N ARG A 393 -23.17 -3.07 -10.44
CA ARG A 393 -21.98 -3.28 -11.28
C ARG A 393 -20.79 -3.75 -10.44
N ASP A 394 -20.52 -3.07 -9.33
CA ASP A 394 -19.36 -3.36 -8.49
C ASP A 394 -19.46 -4.75 -7.85
N ILE A 395 -20.66 -5.22 -7.47
CA ILE A 395 -20.88 -6.58 -6.95
C ILE A 395 -20.79 -7.65 -8.05
N GLU A 396 -21.34 -7.39 -9.25
CA GLU A 396 -21.23 -8.30 -10.40
C GLU A 396 -19.77 -8.48 -10.83
N GLN A 397 -18.99 -7.40 -10.92
CA GLN A 397 -17.58 -7.43 -11.31
C GLN A 397 -16.67 -8.20 -10.32
N HIS A 398 -17.11 -8.34 -9.06
CA HIS A 398 -16.38 -9.08 -8.02
C HIS A 398 -17.06 -10.40 -7.64
N GLY A 399 -17.96 -10.94 -8.48
CA GLY A 399 -18.52 -12.28 -8.30
C GLY A 399 -19.42 -12.44 -7.06
N GLY A 400 -20.22 -11.41 -6.76
CA GLY A 400 -21.08 -11.37 -5.56
C GLY A 400 -20.43 -10.77 -4.33
N GLU A 401 -19.17 -10.32 -4.41
CA GLU A 401 -18.51 -9.63 -3.31
C GLU A 401 -18.76 -8.11 -3.31
N MET A 402 -19.07 -7.55 -2.14
CA MET A 402 -19.22 -6.10 -1.97
C MET A 402 -17.84 -5.44 -1.82
N LEU A 403 -17.23 -5.07 -2.94
CA LEU A 403 -15.98 -4.30 -3.01
C LEU A 403 -16.24 -2.99 -3.76
N VAL A 404 -15.94 -1.85 -3.13
CA VAL A 404 -16.18 -0.52 -3.71
C VAL A 404 -15.16 -0.22 -4.80
N SER A 405 -15.60 0.13 -6.00
CA SER A 405 -14.67 0.57 -7.04
C SER A 405 -14.08 1.95 -6.71
N LEU A 406 -12.77 1.99 -6.40
CA LEU A 406 -12.05 3.21 -6.07
C LEU A 406 -11.61 4.03 -7.29
N ALA A 407 -11.74 3.47 -8.51
CA ALA A 407 -11.31 4.09 -9.76
C ALA A 407 -12.17 3.63 -10.95
N ASP A 408 -12.28 4.50 -11.95
CA ASP A 408 -12.74 4.06 -13.27
C ASP A 408 -11.68 3.14 -13.90
N ARG A 409 -12.06 1.88 -14.20
CA ARG A 409 -11.18 0.83 -14.73
C ARG A 409 -11.05 0.86 -16.26
N ASP A 410 -11.83 1.68 -16.95
CA ASP A 410 -11.78 1.89 -18.40
C ASP A 410 -11.16 3.26 -18.76
N ALA A 411 -11.04 4.17 -17.80
CA ALA A 411 -10.41 5.50 -17.97
C ALA A 411 -8.92 5.46 -18.38
N PHE A 412 -8.20 4.38 -18.10
CA PHE A 412 -6.80 4.23 -18.49
C PHE A 412 -6.50 2.86 -19.09
N ARG A 413 -5.55 2.88 -20.02
CA ARG A 413 -4.93 1.70 -20.63
C ARG A 413 -3.43 1.76 -20.44
N VAL A 414 -2.88 0.70 -19.86
CA VAL A 414 -1.43 0.49 -19.74
C VAL A 414 -0.85 0.27 -21.16
N GLY A 415 0.31 0.84 -21.46
CA GLY A 415 0.92 0.85 -22.80
C GLY A 415 0.42 1.96 -23.73
N GLU A 416 -0.84 2.38 -23.61
CA GLU A 416 -1.44 3.42 -24.47
C GLU A 416 -1.48 4.82 -23.82
N SER A 417 -1.80 4.89 -22.51
CA SER A 417 -2.11 6.15 -21.81
C SER A 417 -1.35 6.35 -20.50
N ILE A 418 -0.96 5.24 -19.86
CA ILE A 418 -0.02 5.13 -18.75
C ILE A 418 0.93 3.94 -19.03
N GLY A 419 2.10 3.86 -18.42
CA GLY A 419 3.08 2.82 -18.76
C GLY A 419 3.55 2.94 -20.21
N THR A 420 3.95 4.15 -20.62
CA THR A 420 4.19 4.57 -22.02
C THR A 420 5.65 4.90 -22.32
N ALA A 421 6.57 4.78 -21.35
CA ALA A 421 7.99 5.00 -21.57
C ALA A 421 8.54 3.97 -22.57
N GLU A 422 9.25 4.44 -23.60
CA GLU A 422 9.73 3.58 -24.67
C GLU A 422 10.82 2.63 -24.18
N GLY A 423 10.73 1.36 -24.57
CA GLY A 423 11.67 0.32 -24.16
C GLY A 423 11.38 -1.03 -24.80
N ARG A 424 12.13 -2.05 -24.41
CA ARG A 424 11.97 -3.44 -24.85
C ARG A 424 12.02 -4.41 -23.67
N VAL A 425 11.23 -5.48 -23.75
CA VAL A 425 11.41 -6.65 -22.88
C VAL A 425 12.64 -7.42 -23.36
N VAL A 426 13.77 -7.29 -22.68
CA VAL A 426 15.05 -7.94 -23.04
C VAL A 426 15.18 -9.37 -22.51
N ALA A 427 14.43 -9.72 -21.46
CA ALA A 427 14.30 -11.10 -20.98
C ALA A 427 12.87 -11.40 -20.50
N ARG A 428 12.42 -12.64 -20.65
CA ARG A 428 11.18 -13.16 -20.07
C ARG A 428 11.44 -14.51 -19.42
N THR A 429 11.08 -14.65 -18.15
CA THR A 429 11.14 -15.89 -17.37
C THR A 429 9.74 -16.24 -16.88
N LYS A 430 9.57 -17.29 -16.08
CA LYS A 430 8.27 -17.59 -15.46
C LYS A 430 7.83 -16.55 -14.42
N LEU A 431 8.78 -15.87 -13.77
CA LEU A 431 8.50 -15.00 -12.62
C LEU A 431 8.53 -13.50 -12.99
N TYR A 432 9.20 -13.12 -14.08
CA TYR A 432 9.32 -11.73 -14.50
C TYR A 432 9.61 -11.55 -16.00
N GLU A 433 9.29 -10.36 -16.49
CA GLU A 433 9.89 -9.73 -17.66
C GLU A 433 10.92 -8.68 -17.21
N LEU A 434 12.06 -8.60 -17.89
CA LEU A 434 13.05 -7.55 -17.68
C LEU A 434 12.93 -6.53 -18.81
N ILE A 435 12.60 -5.29 -18.48
CA ILE A 435 12.44 -4.20 -19.44
C ILE A 435 13.68 -3.32 -19.41
N GLN A 436 14.33 -3.11 -20.55
CA GLN A 436 15.32 -2.05 -20.75
C GLN A 436 14.63 -0.87 -21.44
N TYR A 437 14.76 0.33 -20.89
CA TYR A 437 14.18 1.54 -21.50
C TYR A 437 15.12 2.14 -22.55
N SER A 438 14.53 2.68 -23.62
CA SER A 438 15.23 3.36 -24.71
C SER A 438 15.83 4.67 -24.21
N PRO A 439 17.12 4.97 -24.46
CA PRO A 439 17.75 6.20 -24.00
C PRO A 439 17.17 7.45 -24.70
N THR A 440 16.98 8.53 -23.94
CA THR A 440 16.53 9.86 -24.45
C THR A 440 17.69 10.86 -24.58
N THR A 441 18.93 10.41 -24.36
CA THR A 441 20.17 11.20 -24.37
C THR A 441 21.26 10.47 -25.13
N ASP A 442 22.12 11.18 -25.87
CA ASP A 442 23.21 10.59 -26.67
C ASP A 442 24.26 9.84 -25.84
N GLN A 443 24.42 10.22 -24.56
CA GLN A 443 25.34 9.57 -23.62
C GLN A 443 24.69 9.28 -22.27
N VAL A 444 24.93 8.09 -21.76
CA VAL A 444 24.38 7.54 -20.51
C VAL A 444 25.49 7.25 -19.50
N HIS A 445 25.12 7.06 -18.24
CA HIS A 445 26.05 6.56 -17.23
C HIS A 445 26.55 5.15 -17.57
N GLU A 446 27.84 4.95 -17.32
CA GLU A 446 28.53 3.68 -17.52
C GLU A 446 27.90 2.55 -16.70
N ILE A 447 27.73 2.76 -15.39
CA ILE A 447 27.12 1.77 -14.49
C ILE A 447 25.58 1.81 -14.65
N PRO A 448 24.92 0.70 -15.03
CA PRO A 448 23.48 0.65 -15.22
C PRO A 448 22.71 0.74 -13.90
N LEU A 449 21.44 1.14 -13.98
CA LEU A 449 20.49 1.15 -12.87
C LEU A 449 19.43 0.07 -13.07
N VAL A 450 19.20 -0.75 -12.06
CA VAL A 450 18.16 -1.79 -12.03
C VAL A 450 17.13 -1.47 -10.96
N ILE A 451 15.85 -1.38 -11.32
CA ILE A 451 14.76 -1.21 -10.35
C ILE A 451 13.98 -2.52 -10.18
N PHE A 452 13.91 -2.96 -8.93
CA PHE A 452 13.02 -4.00 -8.44
C PHE A 452 11.79 -3.32 -7.78
N PRO A 453 10.67 -3.17 -8.50
CA PRO A 453 9.41 -2.67 -7.94
C PRO A 453 8.76 -3.73 -7.04
N PRO A 454 7.78 -3.36 -6.20
CA PRO A 454 6.92 -4.34 -5.55
C PRO A 454 6.18 -5.18 -6.59
N TRP A 455 5.82 -6.41 -6.20
CA TRP A 455 4.83 -7.26 -6.87
C TRP A 455 3.53 -7.35 -6.07
N ILE A 456 3.35 -6.48 -5.07
CA ILE A 456 2.05 -6.10 -4.51
C ILE A 456 1.61 -4.88 -5.34
N ASN A 457 0.62 -5.08 -6.21
CA ASN A 457 0.34 -4.25 -7.38
C ASN A 457 1.55 -4.19 -8.35
N LYS A 458 1.41 -3.45 -9.46
CA LYS A 458 2.29 -3.54 -10.64
C LYS A 458 3.32 -2.41 -10.74
N PHE A 459 4.38 -2.60 -11.52
CA PHE A 459 5.50 -1.66 -11.60
C PHE A 459 5.17 -0.26 -12.14
N TYR A 460 4.10 -0.12 -12.94
CA TYR A 460 3.81 1.11 -13.69
C TYR A 460 3.39 2.31 -12.82
N ILE A 461 3.31 2.15 -11.50
CA ILE A 461 3.29 3.31 -10.58
C ILE A 461 4.50 4.24 -10.76
N MET A 462 5.63 3.70 -11.24
CA MET A 462 6.84 4.47 -11.56
C MET A 462 6.85 5.04 -13.00
N ASP A 463 5.88 4.66 -13.83
CA ASP A 463 5.62 5.22 -15.17
C ASP A 463 4.11 5.36 -15.38
N LEU A 464 3.49 6.30 -14.65
CA LEU A 464 2.08 6.64 -14.87
C LEU A 464 1.94 7.42 -16.19
N LYS A 465 1.60 8.71 -16.14
CA LYS A 465 1.59 9.58 -17.32
C LYS A 465 2.98 10.16 -17.54
N PRO A 466 3.32 10.64 -18.75
CA PRO A 466 4.65 11.20 -19.02
C PRO A 466 5.08 12.34 -18.06
N GLN A 467 4.13 13.04 -17.43
CA GLN A 467 4.40 14.16 -16.52
C GLN A 467 4.55 13.75 -15.04
N ASN A 468 4.36 12.47 -14.69
CA ASN A 468 4.60 11.89 -13.36
C ASN A 468 5.35 10.55 -13.40
N SER A 469 6.02 10.25 -14.52
CA SER A 469 6.90 9.10 -14.67
C SER A 469 8.27 9.34 -14.04
N LEU A 470 8.64 8.52 -13.06
CA LEU A 470 9.98 8.41 -12.51
C LEU A 470 10.93 7.73 -13.51
N ILE A 471 10.43 6.70 -14.22
CA ILE A 471 11.18 5.95 -15.23
C ILE A 471 11.68 6.87 -16.35
N ARG A 472 10.81 7.72 -16.93
CA ARG A 472 11.24 8.73 -17.92
C ARG A 472 12.26 9.69 -17.34
N TRP A 473 12.01 10.24 -16.15
CA TRP A 473 12.93 11.19 -15.53
C TRP A 473 14.34 10.61 -15.32
N ILE A 474 14.45 9.34 -14.89
CA ILE A 474 15.74 8.63 -14.75
C ILE A 474 16.44 8.51 -16.12
N VAL A 475 15.72 8.08 -17.15
CA VAL A 475 16.28 7.95 -18.51
C VAL A 475 16.73 9.32 -19.04
N ASP A 476 15.97 10.39 -18.77
CA ASP A 476 16.30 11.78 -19.11
C ASP A 476 17.53 12.33 -18.35
N GLN A 477 17.94 11.72 -17.24
CA GLN A 477 19.23 12.06 -16.59
C GLN A 477 20.42 11.31 -17.26
N GLY A 478 20.14 10.50 -18.28
CA GLY A 478 21.09 9.68 -19.01
C GLY A 478 21.58 8.50 -18.17
N TYR A 479 20.69 7.56 -17.86
CA TYR A 479 21.01 6.25 -17.26
C TYR A 479 20.58 5.11 -18.19
N THR A 480 21.38 4.04 -18.30
CA THR A 480 20.85 2.76 -18.81
C THR A 480 19.97 2.16 -17.73
N LEU A 481 18.64 2.24 -17.92
CA LEU A 481 17.65 1.81 -16.94
C LEU A 481 17.03 0.46 -17.32
N PHE A 482 17.07 -0.47 -16.37
CA PHE A 482 16.32 -1.72 -16.38
C PHE A 482 15.26 -1.73 -15.26
N VAL A 483 14.08 -2.30 -15.53
CA VAL A 483 13.00 -2.49 -14.53
C VAL A 483 12.43 -3.89 -14.65
N VAL A 484 12.19 -4.53 -13.51
CA VAL A 484 11.58 -5.87 -13.44
C VAL A 484 10.05 -5.76 -13.41
N ALA A 485 9.38 -6.33 -14.41
CA ALA A 485 7.94 -6.45 -14.49
C ALA A 485 7.52 -7.86 -14.03
N TRP A 486 7.06 -7.98 -12.79
CA TRP A 486 6.70 -9.26 -12.18
C TRP A 486 5.46 -9.91 -12.82
N LYS A 487 5.50 -11.25 -12.95
CA LYS A 487 4.35 -12.10 -13.28
C LYS A 487 3.24 -11.93 -12.24
N ASN A 488 1.97 -11.90 -12.67
CA ASN A 488 0.84 -12.06 -11.76
C ASN A 488 0.60 -13.58 -11.53
N PRO A 489 0.77 -14.12 -10.31
CA PRO A 489 0.76 -15.56 -10.09
C PRO A 489 -0.65 -16.14 -10.08
N ASP A 490 -0.85 -17.20 -10.85
CA ASP A 490 -1.97 -18.13 -10.72
C ASP A 490 -1.65 -19.25 -9.72
N THR A 491 -2.59 -20.18 -9.51
CA THR A 491 -2.47 -21.27 -8.53
C THR A 491 -1.29 -22.20 -8.78
N SER A 492 -0.75 -22.27 -10.00
CA SER A 492 0.44 -23.09 -10.31
C SER A 492 1.74 -22.54 -9.68
N TYR A 493 1.75 -21.28 -9.26
CA TYR A 493 2.87 -20.64 -8.58
C TYR A 493 2.90 -20.89 -7.07
N GLY A 494 1.93 -21.62 -6.48
CA GLY A 494 1.80 -21.66 -5.02
C GLY A 494 2.98 -22.24 -4.22
N GLN A 495 3.90 -22.94 -4.88
CA GLN A 495 5.15 -23.45 -4.30
C GLN A 495 6.36 -22.48 -4.45
N THR A 496 6.18 -21.37 -5.16
CA THR A 496 7.18 -20.28 -5.27
C THR A 496 7.35 -19.61 -3.91
N GLY A 497 8.59 -19.57 -3.43
CA GLY A 497 8.99 -18.97 -2.16
C GLY A 497 9.83 -17.71 -2.31
N MET A 498 10.26 -17.14 -1.18
CA MET A 498 11.24 -16.05 -1.12
C MET A 498 12.58 -16.43 -1.81
N GLU A 499 12.92 -17.72 -1.80
CA GLU A 499 14.08 -18.29 -2.48
C GLU A 499 14.02 -18.05 -3.99
N ASP A 500 12.85 -18.19 -4.61
CA ASP A 500 12.66 -18.02 -6.06
C ASP A 500 12.73 -16.53 -6.45
N TYR A 501 12.17 -15.64 -5.64
CA TYR A 501 12.31 -14.20 -5.84
C TYR A 501 13.77 -13.74 -5.70
N VAL A 502 14.51 -14.17 -4.68
CA VAL A 502 15.94 -13.83 -4.57
C VAL A 502 16.76 -14.47 -5.69
N SER A 503 16.40 -15.66 -6.18
CA SER A 503 17.01 -16.27 -7.38
C SER A 503 16.80 -15.39 -8.62
N ALA A 504 15.59 -14.86 -8.81
CA ALA A 504 15.29 -13.93 -9.90
C ALA A 504 16.05 -12.60 -9.78
N TYR A 505 16.36 -12.12 -8.57
CA TYR A 505 17.21 -10.93 -8.40
C TYR A 505 18.63 -11.21 -8.92
N LEU A 506 19.21 -12.35 -8.56
CA LEU A 506 20.54 -12.75 -9.04
C LEU A 506 20.54 -12.89 -10.57
N GLU A 507 19.56 -13.58 -11.15
CA GLU A 507 19.44 -13.75 -12.60
C GLU A 507 19.24 -12.41 -13.35
N VAL A 508 18.48 -11.47 -12.79
CA VAL A 508 18.36 -10.11 -13.34
C VAL A 508 19.71 -9.38 -13.31
N MET A 509 20.48 -9.52 -12.23
CA MET A 509 21.81 -8.92 -12.15
C MET A 509 22.78 -9.53 -13.16
N ASP A 510 22.84 -10.87 -13.26
CA ASP A 510 23.62 -11.59 -14.28
C ASP A 510 23.28 -11.05 -15.69
N ARG A 511 21.99 -11.04 -16.04
CA ARG A 511 21.49 -10.56 -17.35
C ARG A 511 21.84 -9.11 -17.64
N VAL A 512 21.81 -8.23 -16.64
CA VAL A 512 22.16 -6.80 -16.83
C VAL A 512 23.66 -6.63 -17.02
N GLN A 513 24.49 -7.38 -16.30
CA GLN A 513 25.94 -7.39 -16.48
C GLN A 513 26.31 -7.92 -17.88
N ASP A 514 25.73 -9.05 -18.30
CA ASP A 514 25.88 -9.61 -19.66
C ASP A 514 25.47 -8.62 -20.75
N THR A 515 24.30 -7.97 -20.61
CA THR A 515 23.73 -7.05 -21.63
C THR A 515 24.53 -5.74 -21.74
N THR A 516 25.19 -5.30 -20.68
CA THR A 516 25.89 -3.99 -20.63
C THR A 516 27.41 -4.08 -20.69
N GLY A 517 27.97 -5.27 -20.49
CA GLY A 517 29.41 -5.50 -20.37
C GLY A 517 30.01 -4.89 -19.10
N GLN A 518 29.22 -4.73 -18.04
CA GLN A 518 29.62 -4.02 -16.82
C GLN A 518 29.79 -4.96 -15.64
N GLU A 519 30.94 -4.90 -14.96
CA GLU A 519 31.19 -5.68 -13.75
C GLU A 519 30.30 -5.26 -12.57
N LYS A 520 29.82 -4.01 -12.58
CA LYS A 520 29.05 -3.39 -11.50
C LYS A 520 27.69 -2.88 -11.98
N LEU A 521 26.72 -2.87 -11.07
CA LEU A 521 25.42 -2.23 -11.26
C LEU A 521 24.97 -1.47 -10.00
N ASN A 522 24.09 -0.50 -10.19
CA ASN A 522 23.34 0.16 -9.12
C ASN A 522 21.93 -0.41 -9.06
N VAL A 523 21.38 -0.58 -7.86
CA VAL A 523 20.09 -1.25 -7.63
C VAL A 523 19.12 -0.40 -6.83
N VAL A 524 17.82 -0.55 -7.10
CA VAL A 524 16.73 0.10 -6.37
C VAL A 524 15.70 -0.96 -5.97
N GLY A 525 15.26 -0.96 -4.71
CA GLY A 525 14.18 -1.81 -4.22
C GLY A 525 13.08 -0.99 -3.59
N TYR A 526 11.82 -1.27 -3.94
CA TYR A 526 10.65 -0.50 -3.47
C TYR A 526 9.68 -1.38 -2.67
N CYS A 527 9.34 -0.95 -1.45
CA CYS A 527 8.49 -1.68 -0.51
C CYS A 527 8.98 -3.12 -0.26
N ILE A 528 8.17 -4.16 -0.56
CA ILE A 528 8.54 -5.58 -0.38
C ILE A 528 9.76 -6.00 -1.21
N ALA A 529 9.98 -5.34 -2.35
CA ALA A 529 11.15 -5.55 -3.17
C ALA A 529 12.41 -4.90 -2.56
N GLY A 530 12.28 -3.86 -1.74
CA GLY A 530 13.36 -3.36 -0.91
C GLY A 530 13.74 -4.36 0.21
N THR A 531 12.75 -4.99 0.85
CA THR A 531 13.00 -6.05 1.85
C THR A 531 13.76 -7.23 1.24
N THR A 532 13.37 -7.63 0.03
CA THR A 532 13.99 -8.73 -0.73
C THR A 532 15.36 -8.35 -1.29
N LEU A 533 15.55 -7.09 -1.70
CA LEU A 533 16.86 -6.56 -2.07
C LEU A 533 17.83 -6.61 -0.89
N ALA A 534 17.40 -6.24 0.33
CA ALA A 534 18.25 -6.31 1.51
C ALA A 534 18.68 -7.76 1.86
N LEU A 535 17.77 -8.74 1.72
CA LEU A 535 18.12 -10.17 1.81
C LEU A 535 19.13 -10.56 0.73
N THR A 536 18.92 -10.14 -0.52
CA THR A 536 19.84 -10.40 -1.64
C THR A 536 21.23 -9.81 -1.37
N LEU A 537 21.32 -8.60 -0.81
CA LEU A 537 22.59 -7.95 -0.48
C LEU A 537 23.34 -8.67 0.66
N SER A 538 22.63 -9.16 1.67
CA SER A 538 23.22 -10.03 2.70
C SER A 538 23.74 -11.35 2.10
N LEU A 539 22.97 -11.96 1.19
CA LEU A 539 23.37 -13.19 0.48
C LEU A 539 24.63 -12.98 -0.39
N LEU A 540 24.67 -11.90 -1.17
CA LEU A 540 25.82 -11.50 -1.97
C LEU A 540 27.06 -11.29 -1.08
N LYS A 541 26.91 -10.55 0.03
CA LYS A 541 27.98 -10.32 1.01
C LYS A 541 28.56 -11.61 1.57
N GLN A 542 27.72 -12.56 1.98
CA GLN A 542 28.17 -13.85 2.53
C GLN A 542 28.79 -14.77 1.46
N ARG A 543 28.46 -14.58 0.18
CA ARG A 543 29.09 -15.27 -0.95
C ARG A 543 30.39 -14.60 -1.45
N GLY A 544 30.72 -13.41 -0.96
CA GLY A 544 31.85 -12.62 -1.48
C GLY A 544 31.59 -12.00 -2.86
N ASP A 545 30.32 -11.92 -3.28
CA ASP A 545 29.90 -11.31 -4.54
C ASP A 545 29.67 -9.80 -4.33
N ASP A 546 30.39 -8.97 -5.10
CA ASP A 546 30.46 -7.53 -4.93
C ASP A 546 29.91 -6.75 -6.15
N ARG A 547 29.09 -7.40 -6.99
CA ARG A 547 28.50 -6.81 -8.21
C ARG A 547 27.66 -5.55 -7.97
N VAL A 548 27.07 -5.39 -6.79
CA VAL A 548 26.28 -4.20 -6.44
C VAL A 548 27.20 -3.10 -5.93
N ASN A 549 27.33 -2.04 -6.71
CA ASN A 549 28.13 -0.87 -6.36
C ASN A 549 27.40 0.09 -5.40
N SER A 550 26.08 0.24 -5.53
CA SER A 550 25.26 0.97 -4.55
C SER A 550 23.79 0.54 -4.59
N ALA A 551 23.08 0.69 -3.48
CA ALA A 551 21.68 0.31 -3.34
C ALA A 551 20.79 1.48 -2.86
N THR A 552 19.60 1.58 -3.45
CA THR A 552 18.56 2.55 -3.07
C THR A 552 17.33 1.81 -2.54
N PHE A 553 16.74 2.31 -1.45
CA PHE A 553 15.51 1.77 -0.86
C PHE A 553 14.39 2.83 -0.88
N PHE A 554 13.26 2.54 -1.52
CA PHE A 554 12.06 3.38 -1.47
C PHE A 554 11.06 2.78 -0.47
N THR A 555 10.67 3.56 0.55
CA THR A 555 9.63 3.26 1.57
C THR A 555 9.61 1.78 1.95
N THR A 556 10.76 1.30 2.42
CA THR A 556 11.07 -0.11 2.64
C THR A 556 11.13 -0.41 4.13
N LEU A 557 10.60 -1.56 4.56
CA LEU A 557 10.82 -2.09 5.90
C LEU A 557 11.76 -3.28 5.84
N THR A 558 12.82 -3.25 6.65
CA THR A 558 13.71 -4.40 6.92
C THR A 558 13.73 -4.79 8.39
N ASP A 559 13.07 -4.02 9.24
CA ASP A 559 12.89 -4.26 10.68
C ASP A 559 11.44 -3.98 11.08
N PHE A 560 10.67 -5.07 11.23
CA PHE A 560 9.24 -5.09 11.52
C PHE A 560 8.92 -5.08 13.03
N SER A 561 9.86 -4.67 13.89
CA SER A 561 9.71 -4.71 15.36
C SER A 561 8.60 -3.82 15.95
N ASP A 562 8.20 -2.74 15.27
CA ASP A 562 6.89 -2.11 15.49
C ASP A 562 6.04 -2.31 14.25
N GLN A 563 4.88 -2.94 14.43
CA GLN A 563 3.96 -3.32 13.36
C GLN A 563 2.91 -2.23 13.05
N GLY A 564 2.87 -1.14 13.84
CA GLY A 564 2.01 0.02 13.56
C GLY A 564 0.52 -0.34 13.40
N GLU A 565 -0.11 0.13 12.32
CA GLU A 565 -1.51 -0.17 12.00
C GLU A 565 -1.75 -1.67 11.72
N PHE A 566 -0.71 -2.42 11.31
CA PHE A 566 -0.79 -3.86 11.01
C PHE A 566 -0.76 -4.76 12.26
N THR A 567 -0.56 -4.23 13.47
CA THR A 567 -0.53 -5.05 14.71
C THR A 567 -1.78 -5.94 14.83
N ALA A 568 -2.97 -5.49 14.41
CA ALA A 568 -4.19 -6.30 14.49
C ALA A 568 -4.25 -7.48 13.50
N PHE A 569 -3.46 -7.43 12.41
CA PHE A 569 -3.47 -8.41 11.31
C PHE A 569 -2.28 -9.37 11.35
N LEU A 570 -1.16 -8.99 11.97
CA LEU A 570 0.02 -9.84 12.13
C LEU A 570 -0.07 -10.78 13.35
N GLN A 571 -1.28 -11.09 13.79
CA GLN A 571 -1.57 -11.96 14.93
C GLN A 571 -1.73 -13.42 14.52
N GLU A 572 -1.53 -14.33 15.47
CA GLU A 572 -1.46 -15.76 15.20
C GLU A 572 -2.77 -16.32 14.61
N ASP A 573 -3.92 -15.82 15.05
CA ASP A 573 -5.24 -16.19 14.53
C ASP A 573 -5.41 -15.83 13.04
N PHE A 574 -5.06 -14.60 12.66
CA PHE A 574 -5.25 -14.11 11.30
C PHE A 574 -4.19 -14.64 10.33
N VAL A 575 -2.93 -14.71 10.74
CA VAL A 575 -1.85 -15.25 9.87
C VAL A 575 -2.00 -16.76 9.69
N SER A 576 -2.48 -17.50 10.68
CA SER A 576 -2.89 -18.90 10.51
C SER A 576 -4.06 -19.06 9.52
N GLY A 577 -5.02 -18.12 9.52
CA GLY A 577 -6.10 -18.08 8.54
C GLY A 577 -5.59 -17.88 7.11
N ILE A 578 -4.65 -16.94 6.90
CA ILE A 578 -3.96 -16.73 5.62
C ILE A 578 -3.18 -18.00 5.21
N GLU A 579 -2.46 -18.62 6.13
CA GLU A 579 -1.65 -19.81 5.87
C GLU A 579 -2.51 -21.02 5.45
N GLN A 580 -3.66 -21.23 6.08
CA GLN A 580 -4.65 -22.24 5.69
C GLN A 580 -5.26 -21.98 4.31
N GLU A 581 -5.65 -20.72 4.03
CA GLU A 581 -6.22 -20.36 2.72
C GLU A 581 -5.18 -20.43 1.59
N ALA A 582 -3.94 -20.02 1.86
CA ALA A 582 -2.80 -20.15 0.96
C ALA A 582 -2.46 -21.61 0.67
N ALA A 583 -2.53 -22.50 1.68
CA ALA A 583 -2.37 -23.94 1.48
C ALA A 583 -3.54 -24.58 0.68
N ARG A 584 -4.76 -24.05 0.82
CA ARG A 584 -5.97 -24.52 0.11
C ARG A 584 -6.03 -24.09 -1.36
N THR A 585 -5.59 -22.87 -1.66
CA THR A 585 -5.72 -22.23 -2.99
C THR A 585 -4.43 -22.14 -3.78
N GLY A 586 -3.27 -22.23 -3.10
CA GLY A 586 -1.96 -21.93 -3.66
C GLY A 586 -1.59 -20.44 -3.69
N VAL A 587 -2.55 -19.50 -3.54
CA VAL A 587 -2.27 -18.05 -3.67
C VAL A 587 -3.05 -17.21 -2.65
N LEU A 588 -2.37 -16.22 -2.06
CA LEU A 588 -3.05 -15.14 -1.35
C LEU A 588 -3.57 -14.15 -2.40
N SER A 589 -4.88 -14.13 -2.63
CA SER A 589 -5.46 -13.40 -3.75
C SER A 589 -5.55 -11.90 -3.53
N ALA A 590 -5.49 -11.13 -4.63
CA ALA A 590 -5.60 -9.67 -4.60
C ALA A 590 -6.90 -9.19 -3.91
N GLN A 591 -8.03 -9.87 -4.15
CA GLN A 591 -9.30 -9.57 -3.48
C GLN A 591 -9.20 -9.69 -1.96
N LEU A 592 -8.56 -10.76 -1.47
CA LEU A 592 -8.42 -11.05 -0.05
C LEU A 592 -7.47 -10.06 0.64
N MET A 593 -6.41 -9.66 -0.06
CA MET A 593 -5.56 -8.54 0.36
C MET A 593 -6.36 -7.23 0.40
N THR A 594 -7.05 -6.84 -0.68
CA THR A 594 -7.83 -5.59 -0.75
C THR A 594 -8.85 -5.48 0.39
N ARG A 595 -9.58 -6.57 0.71
CA ARG A 595 -10.45 -6.65 1.89
C ARG A 595 -9.68 -6.32 3.18
N THR A 596 -8.56 -7.01 3.41
CA THR A 596 -7.70 -6.85 4.60
C THR A 596 -7.17 -5.41 4.73
N PHE A 597 -6.65 -4.83 3.65
CA PHE A 597 -6.15 -3.45 3.64
C PHE A 597 -7.27 -2.42 3.82
N SER A 598 -8.47 -2.66 3.27
CA SER A 598 -9.62 -1.74 3.41
C SER A 598 -10.04 -1.58 4.87
N PHE A 599 -9.95 -2.63 5.68
CA PHE A 599 -10.25 -2.57 7.12
C PHE A 599 -9.25 -1.72 7.92
N LEU A 600 -7.99 -1.54 7.48
CA LEU A 600 -7.05 -0.65 8.18
C LEU A 600 -7.59 0.79 8.26
N ARG A 601 -8.29 1.24 7.20
CA ARG A 601 -8.73 2.63 7.00
C ARG A 601 -10.14 2.71 6.41
N ALA A 602 -11.12 2.10 7.09
CA ALA A 602 -12.50 2.00 6.62
C ALA A 602 -13.15 3.35 6.23
N ASN A 603 -12.88 4.46 6.93
CA ASN A 603 -13.39 5.78 6.53
C ASN A 603 -12.90 6.21 5.14
N ASP A 604 -11.62 6.03 4.84
CA ASP A 604 -10.98 6.51 3.60
C ASP A 604 -11.18 5.54 2.42
N LEU A 605 -11.21 4.23 2.72
CA LEU A 605 -11.20 3.15 1.72
C LEU A 605 -12.55 2.45 1.51
N ILE A 606 -13.49 2.58 2.46
CA ILE A 606 -14.83 1.96 2.37
C ILE A 606 -15.91 3.05 2.39
N TRP A 607 -16.10 3.75 3.51
CA TRP A 607 -17.27 4.61 3.72
C TRP A 607 -17.26 5.86 2.83
N GLY A 608 -16.18 6.65 2.82
CA GLY A 608 -16.06 7.84 1.99
C GLY A 608 -16.17 7.60 0.47
N PRO A 609 -15.62 6.50 -0.07
CA PRO A 609 -15.89 6.05 -1.43
C PRO A 609 -17.32 5.53 -1.65
N ALA A 610 -17.85 4.69 -0.76
CA ALA A 610 -19.20 4.11 -0.88
C ALA A 610 -20.30 5.17 -0.84
N ILE A 611 -20.20 6.19 0.01
CA ILE A 611 -21.17 7.29 0.07
C ILE A 611 -21.22 8.02 -1.29
N ARG A 612 -20.06 8.33 -1.88
CA ARG A 612 -20.01 9.02 -3.19
C ARG A 612 -20.53 8.14 -4.33
N SER A 613 -20.02 6.92 -4.43
CA SER A 613 -20.40 5.96 -5.48
C SER A 613 -21.88 5.58 -5.37
N TYR A 614 -22.35 5.15 -4.20
CA TYR A 614 -23.64 4.48 -4.03
C TYR A 614 -24.78 5.38 -3.50
N MET A 615 -24.49 6.51 -2.87
CA MET A 615 -25.52 7.42 -2.33
C MET A 615 -25.61 8.74 -3.09
N LEU A 616 -24.49 9.30 -3.55
CA LEU A 616 -24.46 10.51 -4.38
C LEU A 616 -24.54 10.23 -5.90
N GLY A 617 -24.42 8.96 -6.31
CA GLY A 617 -24.43 8.54 -7.70
C GLY A 617 -23.25 9.07 -8.52
N GLU A 618 -22.13 9.37 -7.86
CA GLU A 618 -20.92 9.87 -8.52
C GLU A 618 -20.19 8.73 -9.25
N PRO A 619 -19.64 8.97 -10.45
CA PRO A 619 -18.76 7.99 -11.09
C PRO A 619 -17.46 7.84 -10.28
N PRO A 620 -16.82 6.66 -10.26
CA PRO A 620 -15.54 6.49 -9.59
C PRO A 620 -14.48 7.38 -10.25
N PRO A 621 -13.51 7.93 -9.49
CA PRO A 621 -12.61 8.96 -9.99
C PRO A 621 -11.63 8.41 -11.03
N ALA A 622 -11.54 9.07 -12.19
CA ALA A 622 -10.54 8.82 -13.23
C ALA A 622 -9.14 9.34 -12.84
N PHE A 623 -8.60 8.85 -11.73
CA PHE A 623 -7.26 9.20 -11.22
C PHE A 623 -6.28 8.03 -11.41
N ASP A 624 -5.14 8.30 -12.02
CA ASP A 624 -4.14 7.30 -12.43
C ASP A 624 -3.58 6.49 -11.25
N LEU A 625 -3.35 7.15 -10.12
CA LEU A 625 -2.88 6.52 -8.89
C LEU A 625 -3.94 5.57 -8.27
N LEU A 626 -5.24 5.89 -8.39
CA LEU A 626 -6.32 5.01 -7.92
C LEU A 626 -6.58 3.85 -8.89
N PHE A 627 -6.45 4.08 -10.21
CA PHE A 627 -6.46 3.01 -11.21
C PHE A 627 -5.38 1.96 -10.91
N TRP A 628 -4.14 2.39 -10.66
CA TRP A 628 -3.05 1.50 -10.25
C TRP A 628 -3.38 0.75 -8.95
N ASN A 629 -4.01 1.42 -7.97
CA ASN A 629 -4.37 0.78 -6.70
C ASN A 629 -5.45 -0.32 -6.88
N GLY A 630 -6.38 -0.13 -7.82
CA GLY A 630 -7.38 -1.12 -8.22
C GLY A 630 -6.89 -2.19 -9.21
N ASP A 631 -5.61 -2.19 -9.59
CA ASP A 631 -4.97 -3.18 -10.46
C ASP A 631 -3.97 -4.03 -9.67
N GLY A 632 -4.51 -4.68 -8.63
CA GLY A 632 -3.79 -5.55 -7.72
C GLY A 632 -3.33 -6.87 -8.34
N THR A 633 -2.42 -7.54 -7.63
CA THR A 633 -1.77 -8.79 -8.02
C THR A 633 -1.95 -9.84 -6.92
N ASN A 634 -1.95 -11.11 -7.29
CA ASN A 634 -1.92 -12.21 -6.35
C ASN A 634 -0.50 -12.40 -5.77
N LEU A 635 -0.37 -13.08 -4.63
CA LEU A 635 0.92 -13.49 -4.06
C LEU A 635 1.01 -15.03 -4.00
N PRO A 636 2.17 -15.64 -4.31
CA PRO A 636 2.36 -17.08 -4.13
C PRO A 636 2.22 -17.47 -2.66
N GLY A 637 1.47 -18.53 -2.36
CA GLY A 637 1.10 -18.92 -1.00
C GLY A 637 2.30 -19.14 -0.09
N ARG A 638 3.29 -19.93 -0.53
CA ARG A 638 4.53 -20.17 0.22
C ARG A 638 5.30 -18.87 0.50
N MET A 639 5.52 -18.04 -0.51
CA MET A 639 6.22 -16.75 -0.36
C MET A 639 5.50 -15.85 0.65
N ALA A 640 4.17 -15.72 0.54
CA ALA A 640 3.37 -14.90 1.45
C ALA A 640 3.48 -15.39 2.90
N VAL A 641 3.43 -16.70 3.15
CA VAL A 641 3.62 -17.28 4.49
C VAL A 641 5.04 -17.06 5.00
N GLN A 642 6.07 -17.31 4.19
CA GLN A 642 7.47 -17.06 4.58
C GLN A 642 7.72 -15.59 4.94
N TYR A 643 7.14 -14.65 4.19
CA TYR A 643 7.22 -13.21 4.45
C TYR A 643 6.50 -12.84 5.75
N LEU A 644 5.22 -13.23 5.90
CA LEU A 644 4.42 -12.89 7.09
C LEU A 644 4.99 -13.52 8.37
N ARG A 645 5.32 -14.81 8.34
CA ARG A 645 5.87 -15.55 9.50
C ARG A 645 7.29 -15.08 9.84
N GLY A 646 8.22 -15.19 8.89
CA GLY A 646 9.65 -15.00 9.15
C GLY A 646 10.09 -13.54 9.22
N LEU A 647 9.49 -12.66 8.43
CA LEU A 647 9.87 -11.24 8.39
C LEU A 647 8.91 -10.37 9.21
N CYS A 648 7.59 -10.46 9.02
CA CYS A 648 6.66 -9.54 9.70
C CYS A 648 6.35 -9.90 11.17
N GLN A 649 6.21 -11.19 11.51
CA GLN A 649 5.97 -11.63 12.89
C GLN A 649 7.28 -11.85 13.66
N GLN A 650 8.15 -12.74 13.19
CA GLN A 650 9.39 -13.08 13.90
C GLN A 650 10.44 -11.96 13.85
N ASN A 651 10.40 -11.12 12.80
CA ASN A 651 11.40 -10.10 12.50
C ASN A 651 12.82 -10.68 12.41
N ALA A 652 12.95 -11.86 11.80
CA ALA A 652 14.15 -12.68 11.90
C ALA A 652 15.39 -11.99 11.30
N PHE A 653 15.25 -11.35 10.13
CA PHE A 653 16.35 -10.69 9.41
C PHE A 653 17.04 -9.56 10.22
N ALA A 654 16.30 -8.85 11.07
CA ALA A 654 16.81 -7.80 11.95
C ALA A 654 17.16 -8.29 13.37
N ARG A 655 17.05 -9.61 13.65
CA ARG A 655 17.24 -10.18 15.00
C ARG A 655 18.22 -11.36 15.03
N GLN A 656 17.76 -12.53 14.55
CA GLN A 656 18.46 -13.82 14.64
C GLN A 656 18.98 -14.32 13.29
N GLY A 657 18.75 -13.54 12.25
CA GLY A 657 18.95 -13.87 10.85
C GLY A 657 17.80 -14.66 10.22
N PHE A 658 17.63 -14.50 8.91
CA PHE A 658 16.61 -15.17 8.10
C PHE A 658 17.27 -16.31 7.28
N PRO A 659 16.82 -17.57 7.40
CA PRO A 659 17.44 -18.68 6.69
C PRO A 659 17.07 -18.69 5.20
N LEU A 660 18.06 -18.65 4.32
CA LEU A 660 17.88 -18.67 2.86
C LEU A 660 19.10 -19.34 2.17
N PHE A 661 18.87 -20.23 1.21
CA PHE A 661 19.94 -20.99 0.51
C PHE A 661 20.96 -21.72 1.42
N GLY A 662 20.54 -22.14 2.63
CA GLY A 662 21.43 -22.76 3.62
C GLY A 662 22.33 -21.79 4.39
N LEU A 663 22.16 -20.48 4.19
CA LEU A 663 22.84 -19.41 4.92
C LEU A 663 21.84 -18.68 5.84
N THR A 664 22.35 -18.07 6.91
CA THR A 664 21.57 -17.24 7.84
C THR A 664 21.85 -15.78 7.53
N LEU A 665 20.92 -15.13 6.83
CA LEU A 665 21.08 -13.77 6.32
C LEU A 665 20.76 -12.73 7.40
N ASN A 666 21.63 -11.74 7.61
CA ASN A 666 21.45 -10.71 8.65
C ASN A 666 21.46 -9.30 8.06
N LEU A 667 20.67 -8.40 8.65
CA LEU A 667 20.56 -7.00 8.23
C LEU A 667 21.91 -6.25 8.27
N GLN A 668 22.80 -6.62 9.19
CA GLN A 668 24.16 -6.06 9.29
C GLN A 668 25.03 -6.35 8.05
N ASP A 669 24.75 -7.42 7.29
CA ASP A 669 25.56 -7.84 6.14
C ASP A 669 25.36 -6.92 4.93
N VAL A 670 24.36 -6.03 4.97
CA VAL A 670 24.10 -5.02 3.92
C VAL A 670 25.14 -3.90 4.03
N THR A 671 26.33 -4.11 3.45
CA THR A 671 27.48 -3.18 3.59
C THR A 671 27.75 -2.26 2.39
N VAL A 672 26.95 -2.32 1.30
CA VAL A 672 27.13 -1.44 0.12
C VAL A 672 26.67 0.00 0.42
N PRO A 673 27.16 1.04 -0.28
CA PRO A 673 26.63 2.40 -0.19
C PRO A 673 25.11 2.49 -0.35
N LEU A 674 24.43 3.19 0.57
CA LEU A 674 22.96 3.22 0.66
C LEU A 674 22.35 4.62 0.51
N CYS A 675 21.25 4.71 -0.25
CA CYS A 675 20.30 5.82 -0.20
C CYS A 675 18.91 5.31 0.18
N ALA A 676 18.33 5.79 1.27
CA ALA A 676 16.99 5.40 1.70
C ALA A 676 16.04 6.58 1.66
N ILE A 677 14.92 6.42 0.95
CA ILE A 677 13.87 7.43 0.83
C ILE A 677 12.64 6.91 1.57
N ALA A 678 12.17 7.66 2.57
CA ALA A 678 10.90 7.41 3.24
C ALA A 678 9.95 8.60 3.08
N CYS A 679 8.66 8.43 3.40
CA CYS A 679 7.64 9.48 3.29
C CYS A 679 7.06 9.85 4.66
N GLU A 680 6.87 11.14 4.93
CA GLU A 680 6.54 11.69 6.25
C GLU A 680 5.17 11.24 6.78
N THR A 681 4.17 11.12 5.91
CA THR A 681 2.83 10.62 6.26
C THR A 681 2.60 9.21 5.71
N ASP A 682 3.67 8.40 5.66
CA ASP A 682 3.57 6.98 5.36
C ASP A 682 3.06 6.19 6.57
N HIS A 683 2.10 5.32 6.32
CA HIS A 683 1.48 4.40 7.29
C HIS A 683 1.66 2.92 6.89
N ILE A 684 2.17 2.66 5.68
CA ILE A 684 2.49 1.33 5.16
C ILE A 684 3.94 0.99 5.53
N ALA A 685 4.86 1.95 5.31
CA ALA A 685 6.25 1.89 5.74
C ALA A 685 6.63 3.19 6.48
N PRO A 686 6.25 3.35 7.76
CA PRO A 686 6.45 4.60 8.49
C PRO A 686 7.93 5.01 8.53
N ALA A 687 8.22 6.29 8.29
CA ALA A 687 9.61 6.75 8.08
C ALA A 687 10.59 6.43 9.23
N ARG A 688 10.11 6.48 10.48
CA ARG A 688 10.85 6.06 11.69
C ARG A 688 11.32 4.60 11.61
N ASP A 689 10.50 3.74 11.00
CA ASP A 689 10.66 2.29 11.00
C ASP A 689 11.53 1.85 9.82
N SER A 690 11.37 2.50 8.65
CA SER A 690 12.36 2.45 7.57
C SER A 690 13.74 2.94 8.01
N TRP A 691 13.81 4.08 8.73
CA TRP A 691 15.07 4.60 9.27
C TRP A 691 15.72 3.62 10.24
N ARG A 692 14.95 2.99 11.14
CA ARG A 692 15.45 1.99 12.09
C ARG A 692 16.05 0.77 11.39
N GLY A 693 15.46 0.33 10.28
CA GLY A 693 16.04 -0.71 9.43
C GLY A 693 17.41 -0.32 8.84
N VAL A 694 17.51 0.89 8.27
CA VAL A 694 18.76 1.42 7.68
C VAL A 694 19.83 1.70 8.73
N ALA A 695 19.45 2.08 9.95
CA ALA A 695 20.35 2.26 11.08
C ALA A 695 21.08 0.96 11.48
N GLN A 696 20.47 -0.20 11.26
CA GLN A 696 21.01 -1.54 11.57
C GLN A 696 21.83 -2.16 10.42
N MET A 697 21.81 -1.58 9.22
CA MET A 697 22.63 -2.05 8.10
C MET A 697 24.11 -1.68 8.32
N GLY A 698 25.02 -2.63 8.07
CA GLY A 698 26.47 -2.46 8.33
C GLY A 698 27.22 -1.54 7.36
N SER A 699 26.51 -0.88 6.44
CA SER A 699 27.08 0.10 5.53
C SER A 699 27.63 1.32 6.26
N GLN A 700 28.82 1.77 5.82
CA GLN A 700 29.47 2.96 6.37
C GLN A 700 29.03 4.24 5.65
N ASP A 701 28.47 4.13 4.44
CA ASP A 701 27.95 5.23 3.61
C ASP A 701 26.44 5.09 3.50
N ARG A 702 25.71 5.89 4.29
CA ARG A 702 24.25 5.84 4.41
C ARG A 702 23.67 7.24 4.31
N THR A 703 22.85 7.47 3.30
CA THR A 703 22.05 8.68 3.10
C THR A 703 20.59 8.37 3.39
N PHE A 704 19.91 9.22 4.17
CA PHE A 704 18.46 9.14 4.39
C PHE A 704 17.79 10.42 3.89
N ILE A 705 16.68 10.27 3.17
CA ILE A 705 15.87 11.37 2.66
C ILE A 705 14.41 11.14 3.09
N LEU A 706 13.81 12.16 3.70
CA LEU A 706 12.41 12.14 4.10
C LEU A 706 11.61 13.01 3.15
N SER A 707 10.86 12.41 2.21
CA SER A 707 9.88 13.15 1.40
C SER A 707 8.69 13.55 2.27
N GLU A 708 8.10 14.71 2.00
CA GLU A 708 6.74 15.00 2.47
C GLU A 708 5.70 14.09 1.79
N SER A 709 4.47 14.09 2.32
CA SER A 709 3.33 13.25 1.91
C SER A 709 3.50 11.75 2.22
N GLY A 710 2.60 10.91 1.70
CA GLY A 710 2.49 9.49 2.04
C GLY A 710 3.04 8.54 0.97
N HIS A 711 3.08 7.24 1.29
CA HIS A 711 3.73 6.13 0.56
C HIS A 711 3.94 6.34 -0.95
N ILE A 712 2.86 6.52 -1.72
CA ILE A 712 2.95 6.73 -3.18
C ILE A 712 3.25 8.18 -3.55
N ALA A 713 2.56 9.15 -2.93
CA ALA A 713 2.60 10.56 -3.34
C ALA A 713 3.92 11.28 -2.98
N GLY A 714 4.66 10.77 -1.99
CA GLY A 714 6.02 11.22 -1.69
C GLY A 714 7.07 10.60 -2.62
N ILE A 715 6.97 9.30 -2.93
CA ILE A 715 7.88 8.65 -3.90
C ILE A 715 7.63 9.18 -5.33
N ILE A 716 6.38 9.21 -5.79
CA ILE A 716 5.99 9.69 -7.12
C ILE A 716 5.74 11.20 -7.13
N ASN A 717 6.77 11.96 -6.75
CA ASN A 717 6.77 13.42 -6.74
C ASN A 717 7.69 13.99 -7.85
N PRO A 718 7.19 14.21 -9.09
CA PRO A 718 8.02 14.73 -10.18
C PRO A 718 8.44 16.20 -9.98
N PRO A 719 9.73 16.56 -10.21
CA PRO A 719 10.25 17.91 -9.95
C PRO A 719 9.55 19.01 -10.78
N SER A 720 9.03 18.66 -11.96
CA SER A 720 8.26 19.55 -12.83
C SER A 720 6.98 20.11 -12.20
N LYS A 721 6.41 19.41 -11.20
CA LYS A 721 5.18 19.86 -10.50
C LYS A 721 5.45 20.84 -9.36
N LYS A 722 6.70 20.98 -8.89
CA LYS A 722 7.11 21.83 -7.76
C LYS A 722 6.17 21.71 -6.53
N LYS A 723 5.75 20.48 -6.23
CA LYS A 723 4.83 20.16 -5.14
C LYS A 723 5.61 19.52 -4.00
N TYR A 724 5.18 19.80 -2.76
CA TYR A 724 5.80 19.32 -1.53
C TYR A 724 7.28 19.74 -1.39
N GLY A 725 7.91 19.29 -0.31
CA GLY A 725 9.35 19.34 -0.07
C GLY A 725 9.93 17.99 0.36
N HIS A 726 11.19 18.01 0.76
CA HIS A 726 11.88 16.87 1.37
C HIS A 726 12.87 17.36 2.43
N TYR A 727 13.26 16.47 3.35
CA TYR A 727 14.21 16.76 4.42
C TYR A 727 15.43 15.83 4.33
N VAL A 728 16.60 16.38 4.62
CA VAL A 728 17.86 15.64 4.81
C VAL A 728 18.58 16.14 6.05
N SER A 729 19.42 15.30 6.66
CA SER A 729 20.28 15.70 7.76
C SER A 729 21.65 15.05 7.63
N ASP A 730 22.69 15.81 7.95
CA ASP A 730 24.05 15.30 8.15
C ASP A 730 24.21 14.63 9.54
N HIS A 731 23.17 14.68 10.39
CA HIS A 731 23.10 13.91 11.62
C HIS A 731 23.08 12.41 11.31
N GLY A 732 23.94 11.64 11.97
CA GLY A 732 24.13 10.22 11.69
C GLY A 732 23.03 9.30 12.24
N PHE A 733 23.27 7.99 12.13
CA PHE A 733 22.33 6.94 12.57
C PHE A 733 22.49 6.54 14.06
N ALA A 734 23.35 7.22 14.82
CA ALA A 734 23.76 6.79 16.16
C ALA A 734 22.76 7.13 17.27
N GLU A 735 22.13 8.31 17.25
CA GLU A 735 21.35 8.82 18.38
C GLU A 735 19.85 8.51 18.29
N GLY A 736 19.33 8.28 17.08
CA GLY A 736 17.94 7.90 16.82
C GLY A 736 17.21 8.79 15.81
N PHE A 737 16.07 8.29 15.30
CA PHE A 737 15.27 8.99 14.29
C PHE A 737 14.77 10.37 14.74
N ARG A 738 14.55 10.61 16.03
CA ARG A 738 14.12 11.94 16.52
C ARG A 738 15.22 12.97 16.32
N GLN A 739 16.42 12.69 16.81
CA GLN A 739 17.59 13.56 16.65
C GLN A 739 17.94 13.76 15.17
N TRP A 740 17.81 12.72 14.34
CA TRP A 740 17.88 12.85 12.89
C TRP A 740 16.83 13.83 12.34
N ARG A 741 15.56 13.70 12.75
CA ARG A 741 14.42 14.51 12.27
C ARG A 741 14.49 15.96 12.73
N ASP A 742 14.91 16.19 13.97
CA ASP A 742 15.04 17.50 14.61
C ASP A 742 16.21 18.29 13.99
N ALA A 743 17.27 17.59 13.54
CA ALA A 743 18.38 18.15 12.80
C ALA A 743 18.18 18.16 11.26
N ALA A 744 16.99 17.78 10.74
CA ALA A 744 16.76 17.65 9.31
C ALA A 744 16.33 18.98 8.66
N VAL A 745 17.15 19.49 7.75
CA VAL A 745 16.88 20.71 6.96
C VAL A 745 15.84 20.41 5.89
N ARG A 746 14.86 21.29 5.74
CA ARG A 746 13.82 21.22 4.71
C ARG A 746 14.28 21.87 3.40
N HIS A 747 14.08 21.17 2.30
CA HIS A 747 14.29 21.64 0.93
C HIS A 747 12.96 21.63 0.16
N ASP A 748 12.72 22.65 -0.66
CA ASP A 748 11.51 22.74 -1.48
C ASP A 748 11.58 21.87 -2.74
N GLY A 749 10.44 21.27 -3.10
CA GLY A 749 10.29 20.41 -4.27
C GLY A 749 10.70 18.96 -4.06
N SER A 750 10.72 18.24 -5.18
CA SER A 750 11.02 16.81 -5.25
C SER A 750 12.40 16.46 -4.71
N TRP A 751 12.51 15.28 -4.09
CA TRP A 751 13.78 14.64 -3.74
C TRP A 751 14.50 13.99 -4.93
N TRP A 752 13.84 13.81 -6.09
CA TRP A 752 14.45 13.12 -7.24
C TRP A 752 15.80 13.73 -7.65
N PRO A 753 15.96 15.07 -7.78
CA PRO A 753 17.26 15.66 -8.11
C PRO A 753 18.34 15.38 -7.07
N ARG A 754 18.00 15.40 -5.76
CA ARG A 754 18.91 15.08 -4.65
C ARG A 754 19.38 13.62 -4.67
N TRP A 755 18.49 12.68 -5.02
CA TRP A 755 18.89 11.30 -5.28
C TRP A 755 19.70 11.15 -6.57
N GLY A 756 19.39 11.93 -7.62
CA GLY A 756 20.18 12.00 -8.84
C GLY A 756 21.61 12.48 -8.61
N GLU A 757 21.81 13.50 -7.78
CA GLU A 757 23.13 13.97 -7.31
C GLU A 757 23.91 12.84 -6.62
N TRP A 758 23.26 12.13 -5.68
CA TRP A 758 23.86 11.01 -4.94
C TRP A 758 24.19 9.81 -5.83
N LEU A 759 23.34 9.52 -6.83
CA LEU A 759 23.51 8.38 -7.72
C LEU A 759 24.58 8.66 -8.79
N ALA A 760 24.63 9.89 -9.33
CA ALA A 760 25.58 10.26 -10.39
C ALA A 760 27.04 10.07 -9.96
N THR A 761 27.40 10.39 -8.71
CA THR A 761 28.75 10.16 -8.17
C THR A 761 29.11 8.68 -8.02
N ARG A 762 28.13 7.79 -8.10
CA ARG A 762 28.26 6.33 -7.97
C ARG A 762 27.97 5.60 -9.29
N SER A 763 27.95 6.30 -10.43
CA SER A 763 27.48 5.75 -11.72
C SER A 763 28.52 5.75 -12.85
N GLY A 764 29.80 5.94 -12.52
CA GLY A 764 30.91 5.88 -13.49
C GLY A 764 30.91 7.06 -14.48
N ALA A 765 31.67 6.91 -15.56
CA ALA A 765 31.75 7.93 -16.61
C ALA A 765 30.42 8.07 -17.39
N LYS A 766 30.36 9.06 -18.30
CA LYS A 766 29.38 9.02 -19.40
C LYS A 766 29.98 8.22 -20.57
N VAL A 767 29.18 7.32 -21.13
CA VAL A 767 29.47 6.47 -22.30
C VAL A 767 28.34 6.61 -23.31
N ASP A 768 28.55 6.17 -24.54
CA ASP A 768 27.54 6.28 -25.60
C ASP A 768 26.28 5.46 -25.29
N ALA A 769 25.12 5.97 -25.74
CA ALA A 769 23.82 5.47 -25.32
C ALA A 769 23.52 4.03 -25.75
N ARG A 770 23.26 3.16 -24.76
CA ARG A 770 22.90 1.75 -24.96
C ARG A 770 21.44 1.59 -25.39
N THR A 771 21.20 1.55 -26.70
CA THR A 771 19.90 1.18 -27.29
C THR A 771 19.55 -0.27 -26.94
N PRO A 772 18.32 -0.59 -26.49
CA PRO A 772 17.91 -1.96 -26.19
C PRO A 772 17.84 -2.84 -27.44
N GLU A 773 18.26 -4.10 -27.31
CA GLU A 773 18.24 -5.09 -28.40
C GLU A 773 16.81 -5.54 -28.79
N GLN A 774 16.69 -6.29 -29.89
CA GLN A 774 15.43 -6.93 -30.28
C GLN A 774 15.09 -8.10 -29.35
N GLY A 775 14.34 -7.81 -28.29
CA GLY A 775 13.81 -8.79 -27.34
C GLY A 775 12.37 -9.24 -27.63
N PHE A 776 11.66 -9.61 -26.56
CA PHE A 776 10.36 -10.28 -26.57
C PHE A 776 9.17 -9.36 -26.93
N GLY A 777 9.37 -8.04 -26.94
CA GLY A 777 8.33 -7.07 -27.27
C GLY A 777 8.71 -5.64 -26.89
N PRO A 778 7.85 -4.64 -27.18
CA PRO A 778 7.95 -3.32 -26.58
C PRO A 778 7.67 -3.36 -25.07
N ALA A 779 8.16 -2.36 -24.33
CA ALA A 779 7.57 -2.00 -23.05
C ALA A 779 6.07 -1.61 -23.26
N PRO A 780 5.16 -1.86 -22.30
CA PRO A 780 5.40 -2.29 -20.92
C PRO A 780 5.42 -3.82 -20.69
N GLY A 781 5.51 -4.63 -21.74
CA GLY A 781 5.53 -6.11 -21.66
C GLY A 781 4.15 -6.76 -21.67
N GLU A 782 4.10 -8.07 -21.47
CA GLU A 782 2.86 -8.87 -21.42
C GLU A 782 2.33 -9.04 -19.99
N TYR A 783 3.22 -9.29 -19.00
CA TYR A 783 2.83 -9.65 -17.63
C TYR A 783 2.11 -8.52 -16.89
N VAL A 784 2.34 -7.27 -17.30
CA VAL A 784 1.64 -6.11 -16.75
C VAL A 784 0.13 -6.11 -17.04
N HIS A 785 -0.31 -6.77 -18.12
CA HIS A 785 -1.71 -6.85 -18.52
C HIS A 785 -2.50 -7.97 -17.81
N GLU A 786 -1.81 -8.85 -17.07
CA GLU A 786 -2.44 -9.98 -16.38
C GLU A 786 -3.31 -9.50 -15.20
N ARG A 787 -4.55 -9.98 -15.15
CA ARG A 787 -5.49 -9.72 -14.05
C ARG A 787 -5.34 -10.79 -12.96
N ALA A 788 -5.61 -10.39 -11.71
CA ALA A 788 -5.58 -11.25 -10.53
C ALA A 788 -6.84 -12.12 -10.40
#